data_AF-A0A7C2X9T2-F1
#
_entry.id   AF-A0A7C2X9T2-F1
#
_cell.length_a   1.000
_cell.length_b   1.000
_cell.length_c   1.000
_cell.angle_alpha   90.00
_cell.angle_beta   90.00
_cell.angle_gamma   90.00
#
_symmetry.space_group_name_H-M   'P 1'
#
loop_
_entity.id
_entity.type
_entity.pdbx_description
1 polymer ?
#
loop_
_entity_poly.entity_id
_entity_poly.type
_entity_poly.pdbx_seq_one_letter_code
_entity_poly.pdbx_strand_id
1 'polypeptide(L)'
;TFNGEIIICQRGVIARVAKSFNVAGGGGGMLLYNPTLLGLATDNHLIPSVHLENDAGAALLDFMGTHSGVMGMFTAGTATTVQGDVMAAFSSRGGPAQILGVNKPDVTAPGVQILAGHSPMPATVEGGLPGELFQAIQGTSMSAPHVADAAVLLKDMHPNWTPGQIKSALMTSAVVAGVTKEDGVTPADPFDFGAGRIDLSDAGKVGFTFDETAADYTALQNELWNANYPSLYVPVMPGQITVQRTAHSEVKGRRCWTTWVTAPPDVTVKIPKVICINGGADKAFSITVDARFVPLGEVRHAMIEFKFAKSTLHFPISFVRREPIVALDKTCDPASFPEHGTTDCTITIANNAFSPATVDLQDRLPNKLKLVDGSVVGATQVNKRLLTFNGTLLAAGAPQIDVAPGASPAGYLSLTLFGVPPLNCSGSCDDTGFNFSVASRGGVRYNETVYNTVGMASNGFVQLGGLTSATANNQNLPNPNAPNNVLAPFWSDLHPLGGDGLGGGRMFAAFLSDGVNTWLVLEWKDVFEFGGSVPRYSFQVWLRTGGAVQDLSYTYGRLDGTGAGNRATVGAENADGTIGDSYYFDGAGTFPALGMDLVVSSVPGTPGETHTITFTARGEDHGAWTNCALMTSDRFFGTNIACFSGEVTE
;
A
#
# COMPACT_ATOMS: atom_id res chain seq x y z
N THR A 1 -20.50 29.99 -25.86
CA THR A 1 -20.47 31.39 -25.41
C THR A 1 -21.52 31.54 -24.33
N PHE A 2 -21.11 32.05 -23.18
CA PHE A 2 -22.02 32.43 -22.09
C PHE A 2 -22.41 33.90 -22.31
N ASN A 3 -23.61 34.30 -21.89
CA ASN A 3 -24.17 35.64 -22.09
C ASN A 3 -24.34 36.40 -20.76
N GLY A 4 -23.32 36.35 -19.90
CA GLY A 4 -23.35 36.95 -18.57
C GLY A 4 -24.04 36.08 -17.50
N GLU A 5 -24.39 34.83 -17.79
CA GLU A 5 -25.01 33.94 -16.79
C GLU A 5 -24.01 33.51 -15.70
N ILE A 6 -24.54 33.13 -14.54
CA ILE A 6 -23.78 32.44 -13.49
C ILE A 6 -23.73 30.95 -13.83
N ILE A 7 -22.54 30.39 -13.99
CA ILE A 7 -22.35 29.01 -14.45
C ILE A 7 -22.11 28.09 -13.26
N ILE A 8 -22.92 27.03 -13.15
CA ILE A 8 -22.71 25.96 -12.17
C ILE A 8 -21.69 24.96 -12.75
N CYS A 9 -20.62 24.72 -12.03
CA CYS A 9 -19.53 23.85 -12.43
C CYS A 9 -19.31 22.76 -11.40
N GLN A 10 -19.23 21.51 -11.82
CA GLN A 10 -18.75 20.42 -10.96
C GLN A 10 -17.22 20.49 -10.83
N ARG A 11 -16.68 20.26 -9.62
CA ARG A 11 -15.25 20.06 -9.39
C ARG A 11 -14.75 18.76 -10.05
N GLY A 12 -13.53 18.81 -10.60
CA GLY A 12 -12.87 17.68 -11.28
C GLY A 12 -12.57 17.97 -12.75
N VAL A 13 -11.90 17.02 -13.42
CA VAL A 13 -11.42 17.08 -14.83
C VAL A 13 -10.30 18.11 -15.07
N ILE A 14 -10.49 19.36 -14.66
CA ILE A 14 -9.48 20.44 -14.72
C ILE A 14 -9.42 21.20 -13.39
N ALA A 15 -8.37 21.98 -13.17
CA ALA A 15 -8.18 22.78 -11.96
C ALA A 15 -9.34 23.76 -11.71
N ARG A 16 -9.62 24.04 -10.42
CA ARG A 16 -10.75 24.90 -9.99
C ARG A 16 -10.65 26.31 -10.59
N VAL A 17 -9.45 26.88 -10.60
CA VAL A 17 -9.19 28.21 -11.18
C VAL A 17 -9.27 28.18 -12.71
N ALA A 18 -8.80 27.12 -13.36
CA ALA A 18 -8.95 26.94 -14.81
C ALA A 18 -10.42 26.89 -15.26
N LYS A 19 -11.33 26.33 -14.43
CA LYS A 19 -12.78 26.43 -14.69
C LYS A 19 -13.25 27.88 -14.69
N SER A 20 -12.85 28.67 -13.70
CA SER A 20 -13.22 30.10 -13.67
C SER A 20 -12.65 30.88 -14.87
N PHE A 21 -11.45 30.53 -15.34
CA PHE A 21 -10.88 31.10 -16.57
C PHE A 21 -11.74 30.76 -17.80
N ASN A 22 -12.18 29.50 -17.94
CA ASN A 22 -13.05 29.12 -19.06
C ASN A 22 -14.42 29.81 -19.00
N VAL A 23 -15.00 29.94 -17.80
CA VAL A 23 -16.27 30.67 -17.60
C VAL A 23 -16.10 32.17 -17.92
N ALA A 24 -14.93 32.75 -17.68
CA ALA A 24 -14.64 34.16 -18.02
C ALA A 24 -14.76 34.49 -19.52
N GLY A 25 -14.82 33.47 -20.40
CA GLY A 25 -15.11 33.63 -21.84
C GLY A 25 -16.54 34.09 -22.20
N GLY A 26 -17.27 34.66 -21.25
CA GLY A 26 -18.61 35.24 -21.44
C GLY A 26 -19.54 35.14 -20.23
N GLY A 27 -19.18 34.41 -19.17
CA GLY A 27 -20.00 34.21 -17.98
C GLY A 27 -19.88 35.37 -16.98
N GLY A 28 -20.93 35.59 -16.19
CA GLY A 28 -20.99 36.63 -15.15
C GLY A 28 -20.47 36.18 -13.78
N GLY A 29 -20.32 34.87 -13.57
CA GLY A 29 -19.76 34.29 -12.34
C GLY A 29 -19.84 32.77 -12.33
N MET A 30 -19.32 32.13 -11.28
CA MET A 30 -19.26 30.67 -11.16
C MET A 30 -19.73 30.16 -9.79
N LEU A 31 -20.58 29.14 -9.78
CA LEU A 31 -20.85 28.32 -8.60
C LEU A 31 -20.14 26.98 -8.80
N LEU A 32 -19.04 26.77 -8.10
CA LEU A 32 -18.31 25.51 -8.14
C LEU A 32 -18.85 24.61 -7.03
N TYR A 33 -19.25 23.38 -7.33
CA TYR A 33 -19.66 22.42 -6.31
C TYR A 33 -18.76 21.19 -6.27
N ASN A 34 -18.54 20.66 -5.08
CA ASN A 34 -17.88 19.39 -4.87
C ASN A 34 -18.85 18.22 -5.16
N PRO A 35 -18.44 17.17 -5.90
CA PRO A 35 -19.29 15.99 -6.11
C PRO A 35 -19.36 15.05 -4.89
N THR A 36 -18.37 15.13 -4.00
CA THR A 36 -18.23 14.38 -2.75
C THR A 36 -17.62 15.30 -1.70
N LEU A 37 -17.63 14.93 -0.43
CA LEU A 37 -16.98 15.73 0.61
C LEU A 37 -15.48 15.90 0.31
N LEU A 38 -15.05 17.13 0.00
CA LEU A 38 -13.67 17.41 -0.43
C LEU A 38 -13.09 18.70 0.19
N GLY A 39 -13.85 19.36 1.05
CA GLY A 39 -13.52 20.64 1.64
C GLY A 39 -13.69 21.80 0.67
N LEU A 40 -13.85 22.98 1.25
CA LEU A 40 -13.96 24.26 0.54
C LEU A 40 -12.58 24.89 0.34
N ALA A 41 -12.42 25.59 -0.78
CA ALA A 41 -11.20 26.31 -1.16
C ALA A 41 -11.56 27.75 -1.56
N THR A 42 -10.77 28.72 -1.10
CA THR A 42 -10.95 30.15 -1.45
C THR A 42 -9.86 30.54 -2.45
N ASP A 43 -9.80 29.80 -3.57
CA ASP A 43 -8.81 30.10 -4.60
C ASP A 43 -9.06 31.50 -5.21
N ASN A 44 -7.99 32.11 -5.72
CA ASN A 44 -8.07 33.39 -6.43
C ASN A 44 -8.65 33.16 -7.82
N HIS A 45 -9.98 33.15 -7.93
CA HIS A 45 -10.70 32.99 -9.19
C HIS A 45 -10.66 34.25 -10.06
N LEU A 46 -10.80 34.07 -11.38
CA LEU A 46 -10.75 35.18 -12.35
C LEU A 46 -12.07 35.94 -12.50
N ILE A 47 -13.15 35.38 -11.95
CA ILE A 47 -14.50 35.94 -11.93
C ILE A 47 -15.14 35.68 -10.55
N PRO A 48 -16.18 36.43 -10.15
CA PRO A 48 -16.91 36.16 -8.92
C PRO A 48 -17.31 34.70 -8.83
N SER A 49 -16.85 34.03 -7.76
CA SER A 49 -17.00 32.59 -7.60
C SER A 49 -17.34 32.22 -6.16
N VAL A 50 -18.21 31.23 -5.98
CA VAL A 50 -18.49 30.60 -4.69
C VAL A 50 -18.27 29.11 -4.83
N HIS A 51 -17.56 28.53 -3.86
CA HIS A 51 -17.35 27.09 -3.77
C HIS A 51 -18.34 26.52 -2.76
N LEU A 52 -19.11 25.52 -3.20
CA LEU A 52 -20.13 24.82 -2.43
C LEU A 52 -19.65 23.40 -2.13
N GLU A 53 -19.91 22.95 -0.91
CA GLU A 53 -19.68 21.57 -0.53
C GLU A 53 -20.75 20.66 -1.14
N ASN A 54 -20.54 19.34 -1.10
CA ASN A 54 -21.37 18.37 -1.82
C ASN A 54 -22.86 18.40 -1.47
N ASP A 55 -23.23 18.68 -0.23
CA ASP A 55 -24.61 18.80 0.22
C ASP A 55 -25.30 20.06 -0.32
N ALA A 56 -24.66 21.23 -0.21
CA ALA A 56 -25.14 22.49 -0.74
C ALA A 56 -25.18 22.49 -2.27
N GLY A 57 -24.21 21.82 -2.91
CA GLY A 57 -24.17 21.58 -4.35
C GLY A 57 -25.35 20.75 -4.83
N ALA A 58 -25.63 19.62 -4.16
CA ALA A 58 -26.79 18.78 -4.48
C ALA A 58 -28.10 19.55 -4.32
N ALA A 59 -28.27 20.28 -3.21
CA ALA A 59 -29.44 21.12 -2.97
C ALA A 59 -29.63 22.20 -4.05
N LEU A 60 -28.53 22.81 -4.53
CA LEU A 60 -28.56 23.75 -5.64
C LEU A 60 -29.02 23.08 -6.94
N LEU A 61 -28.51 21.89 -7.26
CA LEU A 61 -28.89 21.16 -8.47
C LEU A 61 -30.37 20.76 -8.45
N ASP A 62 -30.88 20.28 -7.32
CA ASP A 62 -32.30 19.96 -7.14
C ASP A 62 -33.20 21.19 -7.31
N PHE A 63 -32.77 22.32 -6.73
CA PHE A 63 -33.45 23.61 -6.91
C PHE A 63 -33.51 24.01 -8.38
N MET A 64 -32.38 23.93 -9.10
CA MET A 64 -32.31 24.28 -10.52
C MET A 64 -33.11 23.32 -11.42
N GLY A 65 -33.28 22.05 -11.00
CA GLY A 65 -34.11 21.07 -11.72
C GLY A 65 -35.61 21.38 -11.67
N THR A 66 -36.04 22.22 -10.72
CA THR A 66 -37.47 22.55 -10.49
C THR A 66 -37.82 24.01 -10.77
N HIS A 67 -36.83 24.86 -11.08
CA HIS A 67 -37.01 26.29 -11.30
C HIS A 67 -36.40 26.74 -12.64
N SER A 68 -36.98 27.79 -13.25
CA SER A 68 -36.45 28.41 -14.47
C SER A 68 -36.38 29.92 -14.31
N GLY A 69 -35.50 30.59 -15.08
CA GLY A 69 -35.30 32.04 -14.97
C GLY A 69 -34.69 32.49 -13.64
N VAL A 70 -33.92 31.61 -12.98
CA VAL A 70 -33.27 31.90 -11.70
C VAL A 70 -32.20 32.98 -11.90
N MET A 71 -32.27 34.02 -11.06
CA MET A 71 -31.28 35.08 -10.99
C MET A 71 -30.49 34.96 -9.69
N GLY A 72 -29.18 35.19 -9.75
CA GLY A 72 -28.29 35.19 -8.59
C GLY A 72 -27.41 36.44 -8.56
N MET A 73 -26.90 36.77 -7.38
CA MET A 73 -25.96 37.88 -7.18
C MET A 73 -24.87 37.44 -6.21
N PHE A 74 -23.63 37.80 -6.52
CA PHE A 74 -22.51 37.68 -5.58
C PHE A 74 -22.43 38.93 -4.71
N THR A 75 -22.47 38.75 -3.40
CA THR A 75 -22.23 39.81 -2.41
C THR A 75 -20.91 39.57 -1.70
N ALA A 76 -20.44 40.57 -0.94
CA ALA A 76 -19.30 40.37 -0.05
C ALA A 76 -19.59 39.20 0.91
N GLY A 77 -18.59 38.32 1.09
CA GLY A 77 -18.66 37.23 2.06
C GLY A 77 -18.65 37.76 3.50
N THR A 78 -19.20 36.97 4.42
CA THR A 78 -19.14 37.25 5.86
C THR A 78 -18.23 36.20 6.51
N ALA A 79 -17.30 36.65 7.35
CA ALA A 79 -16.45 35.73 8.11
C ALA A 79 -17.31 34.90 9.08
N THR A 80 -17.07 33.59 9.12
CA THR A 80 -17.77 32.67 10.01
C THR A 80 -16.78 31.78 10.74
N THR A 81 -17.15 31.33 11.92
CA THR A 81 -16.36 30.33 12.66
C THR A 81 -16.63 28.96 12.06
N VAL A 82 -15.56 28.25 11.70
CA VAL A 82 -15.61 26.86 11.28
C VAL A 82 -15.00 25.99 12.38
N GLN A 83 -15.39 24.72 12.42
CA GLN A 83 -14.78 23.75 13.32
C GLN A 83 -13.31 23.55 12.95
N GLY A 84 -12.41 23.80 13.91
CA GLY A 84 -11.00 23.43 13.80
C GLY A 84 -10.78 21.95 14.15
N ASP A 85 -9.54 21.47 13.99
CA ASP A 85 -9.18 20.07 14.30
C ASP A 85 -10.00 19.04 13.51
N VAL A 86 -10.34 19.38 12.26
CA VAL A 86 -10.96 18.50 11.27
C VAL A 86 -9.89 18.11 10.25
N MET A 87 -9.70 16.81 10.05
CA MET A 87 -8.75 16.33 9.07
C MET A 87 -9.19 16.68 7.65
N ALA A 88 -8.28 17.22 6.85
CA ALA A 88 -8.58 17.53 5.46
C ALA A 88 -8.82 16.25 4.65
N ALA A 89 -9.89 16.21 3.85
CA ALA A 89 -10.23 15.06 3.01
C ALA A 89 -9.12 14.65 2.02
N PHE A 90 -8.26 15.60 1.61
CA PHE A 90 -7.12 15.34 0.73
C PHE A 90 -5.86 14.85 1.47
N SER A 91 -5.85 14.87 2.80
CA SER A 91 -4.66 14.47 3.58
C SER A 91 -4.44 12.97 3.41
N SER A 92 -3.30 12.60 2.84
CA SER A 92 -2.93 11.18 2.70
C SER A 92 -2.97 10.48 4.05
N ARG A 93 -3.57 9.30 4.06
CA ARG A 93 -3.72 8.46 5.25
C ARG A 93 -2.60 7.43 5.32
N GLY A 94 -2.24 7.03 6.53
CA GLY A 94 -1.60 5.74 6.75
C GLY A 94 -2.58 4.60 6.46
N GLY A 95 -2.21 3.40 6.87
CA GLY A 95 -3.16 2.30 6.81
C GLY A 95 -2.54 0.92 6.88
N PRO A 96 -3.38 -0.12 6.85
CA PRO A 96 -2.95 -1.51 6.96
C PRO A 96 -2.11 -2.02 5.77
N ALA A 97 -2.09 -1.29 4.66
CA ALA A 97 -1.26 -1.61 3.49
C ALA A 97 0.21 -1.20 3.66
N GLN A 98 0.53 -0.35 4.65
CA GLN A 98 1.91 0.08 4.87
C GLN A 98 2.71 -1.04 5.56
N ILE A 99 3.97 -1.22 5.13
CA ILE A 99 4.88 -2.27 5.64
C ILE A 99 6.06 -1.71 6.44
N LEU A 100 6.19 -0.38 6.54
CA LEU A 100 7.38 0.28 7.09
C LEU A 100 7.64 -0.02 8.57
N GLY A 101 6.62 -0.38 9.36
CA GLY A 101 6.81 -0.69 10.79
C GLY A 101 6.80 0.53 11.74
N VAL A 102 6.43 1.71 11.25
CA VAL A 102 6.18 2.91 12.07
C VAL A 102 4.87 3.57 11.66
N ASN A 103 4.18 4.25 12.59
CA ASN A 103 2.93 4.94 12.24
C ASN A 103 3.20 6.10 11.28
N LYS A 104 2.31 6.27 10.29
CA LYS A 104 2.25 7.42 9.42
C LYS A 104 0.81 7.92 9.26
N PRO A 105 0.59 9.25 9.13
CA PRO A 105 1.59 10.33 9.30
C PRO A 105 2.14 10.39 10.74
N ASP A 106 3.17 11.20 10.99
CA ASP A 106 3.77 11.31 12.34
C ASP A 106 2.97 12.24 13.25
N VAL A 107 2.56 13.39 12.72
CA VAL A 107 1.81 14.46 13.40
C VAL A 107 0.93 15.18 12.38
N THR A 108 0.02 16.00 12.88
CA THR A 108 -0.82 16.91 12.09
C THR A 108 -0.55 18.37 12.46
N ALA A 109 -0.69 19.26 11.48
CA ALA A 109 -0.60 20.70 11.66
C ALA A 109 -1.56 21.43 10.70
N PRO A 110 -1.92 22.70 10.97
CA PRO A 110 -2.79 23.48 10.10
C PRO A 110 -2.29 23.51 8.64
N GLY A 111 -3.14 23.11 7.71
CA GLY A 111 -2.82 23.06 6.28
C GLY A 111 -4.00 23.37 5.36
N VAL A 112 -5.10 23.87 5.92
CA VAL A 112 -6.31 24.24 5.17
C VAL A 112 -6.46 25.75 5.27
N GLN A 113 -6.57 26.42 4.12
CA GLN A 113 -6.79 27.86 4.02
C GLN A 113 -5.71 28.70 4.73
N ILE A 114 -4.45 28.31 4.51
CA ILE A 114 -3.29 29.00 5.07
C ILE A 114 -2.96 30.20 4.18
N LEU A 115 -3.12 31.40 4.73
CA LEU A 115 -2.73 32.65 4.09
C LEU A 115 -1.20 32.84 4.20
N ALA A 116 -0.52 32.89 3.06
CA ALA A 116 0.91 33.15 2.99
C ALA A 116 1.26 34.07 1.81
N GLY A 117 2.52 34.51 1.74
CA GLY A 117 3.00 35.31 0.62
C GLY A 117 2.90 34.54 -0.70
N HIS A 118 2.47 35.23 -1.75
CA HIS A 118 2.29 34.68 -3.09
C HIS A 118 2.97 35.57 -4.14
N SER A 119 3.37 34.98 -5.27
CA SER A 119 3.92 35.75 -6.39
C SER A 119 2.78 36.56 -7.04
N PRO A 120 2.91 37.89 -7.21
CA PRO A 120 1.90 38.66 -7.95
C PRO A 120 1.92 38.38 -9.45
N MET A 121 2.82 37.51 -9.93
CA MET A 121 2.94 37.09 -11.32
C MET A 121 2.72 35.58 -11.42
N PRO A 122 1.46 35.12 -11.58
CA PRO A 122 1.13 33.72 -11.80
C PRO A 122 1.81 33.18 -13.07
N ALA A 123 2.48 32.03 -12.97
CA ALA A 123 3.11 31.38 -14.13
C ALA A 123 2.10 30.71 -15.07
N THR A 124 0.95 30.32 -14.52
CA THR A 124 -0.18 29.72 -15.24
C THR A 124 -1.48 30.35 -14.77
N VAL A 125 -2.57 30.15 -15.52
CA VAL A 125 -3.92 30.59 -15.13
C VAL A 125 -4.38 29.96 -13.81
N GLU A 126 -3.77 28.86 -13.38
CA GLU A 126 -4.10 28.17 -12.13
C GLU A 126 -3.66 28.93 -10.89
N GLY A 127 -2.66 29.81 -11.03
CA GLY A 127 -2.22 30.71 -9.96
C GLY A 127 -3.18 31.89 -9.72
N GLY A 128 -4.25 32.01 -10.51
CA GLY A 128 -5.28 33.02 -10.31
C GLY A 128 -4.96 34.38 -10.93
N LEU A 129 -5.60 35.42 -10.40
CA LEU A 129 -5.43 36.79 -10.89
C LEU A 129 -4.04 37.36 -10.54
N PRO A 130 -3.36 38.04 -11.48
CA PRO A 130 -2.13 38.77 -11.18
C PRO A 130 -2.36 39.92 -10.20
N GLY A 131 -1.31 40.31 -9.47
CA GLY A 131 -1.30 41.45 -8.57
C GLY A 131 -1.53 41.11 -7.09
N GLU A 132 -1.97 39.88 -6.79
CA GLU A 132 -2.17 39.42 -5.41
C GLU A 132 -0.84 39.06 -4.74
N LEU A 133 -0.52 39.73 -3.62
CA LEU A 133 0.71 39.51 -2.84
C LEU A 133 0.59 38.38 -1.82
N PHE A 134 -0.64 37.95 -1.54
CA PHE A 134 -0.95 36.90 -0.58
C PHE A 134 -2.02 35.99 -1.16
N GLN A 135 -1.99 34.73 -0.76
CA GLN A 135 -3.02 33.76 -1.15
C GLN A 135 -3.25 32.76 -0.02
N ALA A 136 -4.53 32.44 0.21
CA ALA A 136 -4.91 31.30 1.04
C ALA A 136 -4.94 30.05 0.17
N ILE A 137 -4.11 29.07 0.52
CA ILE A 137 -4.07 27.76 -0.15
C ILE A 137 -4.14 26.64 0.87
N GLN A 138 -4.35 25.42 0.39
CA GLN A 138 -4.47 24.23 1.22
C GLN A 138 -3.70 23.04 0.67
N GLY A 139 -3.14 22.25 1.57
CA GLY A 139 -2.32 21.10 1.24
C GLY A 139 -1.52 20.65 2.46
N THR A 140 -1.10 19.40 2.47
CA THR A 140 -0.07 18.94 3.43
C THR A 140 1.25 19.70 3.23
N SER A 141 1.49 20.23 2.02
CA SER A 141 2.55 21.19 1.72
C SER A 141 2.49 22.46 2.57
N MET A 142 1.31 22.86 3.10
CA MET A 142 1.13 24.01 3.99
C MET A 142 1.22 23.59 5.47
N SER A 143 0.86 22.35 5.81
CA SER A 143 1.11 21.77 7.14
C SER A 143 2.60 21.58 7.42
N ALA A 144 3.36 21.12 6.42
CA ALA A 144 4.79 20.83 6.55
C ALA A 144 5.65 22.03 7.06
N PRO A 145 5.53 23.27 6.52
CA PRO A 145 6.30 24.40 7.03
C PRO A 145 5.92 24.79 8.47
N HIS A 146 4.66 24.62 8.89
CA HIS A 146 4.30 24.82 10.31
C HIS A 146 5.05 23.86 11.24
N VAL A 147 5.19 22.59 10.83
CA VAL A 147 5.97 21.59 11.59
C VAL A 147 7.46 21.91 11.55
N ALA A 148 7.99 22.34 10.40
CA ALA A 148 9.39 22.72 10.25
C ALA A 148 9.75 23.92 11.15
N ASP A 149 8.94 24.98 11.16
CA ASP A 149 9.13 26.14 12.02
C ASP A 149 8.99 25.78 13.50
N ALA A 150 8.02 24.92 13.83
CA ALA A 150 7.90 24.37 15.18
C ALA A 150 9.17 23.64 15.62
N ALA A 151 9.77 22.84 14.74
CA ALA A 151 11.03 22.15 15.00
C ALA A 151 12.20 23.13 15.19
N VAL A 152 12.26 24.22 14.41
CA VAL A 152 13.28 25.28 14.56
C VAL A 152 13.16 25.97 15.92
N LEU A 153 11.93 26.33 16.34
CA LEU A 153 11.69 26.94 17.65
C LEU A 153 12.10 26.01 18.80
N LEU A 154 11.81 24.71 18.68
CA LEU A 154 12.27 23.73 19.66
C LEU A 154 13.79 23.57 19.67
N LYS A 155 14.45 23.65 18.50
CA LYS A 155 15.91 23.61 18.41
C LYS A 155 16.55 24.85 19.03
N ASP A 156 15.96 26.04 18.88
CA ASP A 156 16.44 27.26 19.53
C ASP A 156 16.29 27.18 21.06
N MET A 157 15.13 26.70 21.53
CA MET A 157 14.86 26.51 22.96
C MET A 157 15.73 25.41 23.59
N HIS A 158 16.05 24.36 22.82
CA HIS A 158 16.84 23.21 23.24
C HIS A 158 17.98 22.92 22.24
N PRO A 159 19.08 23.71 22.25
CA PRO A 159 20.14 23.66 21.22
C PRO A 159 20.81 22.29 21.06
N ASN A 160 20.79 21.45 22.10
CA ASN A 160 21.43 20.15 22.09
C ASN A 160 20.51 19.01 21.66
N TRP A 161 19.21 19.26 21.47
CA TRP A 161 18.29 18.21 21.03
C TRP A 161 18.63 17.71 19.63
N THR A 162 18.63 16.41 19.47
CA THR A 162 18.72 15.75 18.16
C THR A 162 17.40 15.92 17.38
N PRO A 163 17.40 15.63 16.06
CA PRO A 163 16.16 15.60 15.29
C PRO A 163 15.10 14.65 15.85
N GLY A 164 15.50 13.50 16.41
CA GLY A 164 14.57 12.54 16.99
C GLY A 164 13.97 13.03 18.32
N GLN A 165 14.75 13.71 19.16
CA GLN A 165 14.24 14.35 20.38
C GLN A 165 13.20 15.44 20.06
N ILE A 166 13.47 16.30 19.07
CA ILE A 166 12.51 17.33 18.61
C ILE A 166 11.23 16.69 18.07
N LYS A 167 11.37 15.67 17.24
CA LYS A 167 10.24 14.90 16.71
C LYS A 167 9.43 14.25 17.83
N SER A 168 10.11 13.64 18.80
CA SER A 168 9.47 13.00 19.96
C SER A 168 8.69 14.01 20.79
N ALA A 169 9.25 15.20 21.02
CA ALA A 169 8.56 16.26 21.73
C ALA A 169 7.27 16.68 21.00
N LEU A 170 7.34 16.91 19.68
CA LEU A 170 6.18 17.27 18.86
C LEU A 170 5.11 16.17 18.82
N MET A 171 5.51 14.90 18.74
CA MET A 171 4.58 13.77 18.69
C MET A 171 3.93 13.51 20.04
N THR A 172 4.72 13.36 21.09
CA THR A 172 4.23 12.91 22.40
C THR A 172 3.41 13.98 23.13
N SER A 173 3.58 15.26 22.80
CA SER A 173 2.77 16.35 23.36
C SER A 173 1.60 16.79 22.47
N ALA A 174 1.37 16.12 21.35
CA ALA A 174 0.34 16.49 20.40
C ALA A 174 -1.08 16.35 21.00
N VAL A 175 -1.99 17.21 20.54
CA VAL A 175 -3.40 17.21 20.91
C VAL A 175 -4.14 16.15 20.10
N VAL A 176 -4.72 15.18 20.80
CA VAL A 176 -5.56 14.11 20.23
C VAL A 176 -7.05 14.41 20.42
N ALA A 177 -7.41 15.01 21.55
CA ALA A 177 -8.81 15.24 21.91
C ALA A 177 -9.48 16.24 20.95
N GLY A 178 -10.63 15.86 20.40
CA GLY A 178 -11.41 16.71 19.51
C GLY A 178 -10.98 16.68 18.04
N VAL A 179 -9.92 15.94 17.69
CA VAL A 179 -9.53 15.76 16.28
C VAL A 179 -10.50 14.78 15.61
N THR A 180 -11.12 15.22 14.51
CA THR A 180 -12.15 14.48 13.78
C THR A 180 -11.73 14.20 12.34
N LYS A 181 -12.32 13.18 11.71
CA LYS A 181 -12.17 12.91 10.27
C LYS A 181 -12.81 14.04 9.46
N GLU A 182 -12.72 13.97 8.14
CA GLU A 182 -13.19 15.01 7.22
C GLU A 182 -14.68 15.36 7.34
N ASP A 183 -15.49 14.47 7.93
CA ASP A 183 -16.91 14.71 8.22
C ASP A 183 -17.16 15.65 9.42
N GLY A 184 -16.12 15.99 10.18
CA GLY A 184 -16.19 16.84 11.37
C GLY A 184 -16.84 16.18 12.59
N VAL A 185 -17.21 14.90 12.52
CA VAL A 185 -17.98 14.21 13.57
C VAL A 185 -17.30 12.94 14.03
N THR A 186 -16.82 12.11 13.10
CA THR A 186 -16.16 10.85 13.42
C THR A 186 -14.80 11.13 14.05
N PRO A 187 -14.46 10.56 15.22
CA PRO A 187 -13.12 10.68 15.78
C PRO A 187 -12.07 10.19 14.78
N ALA A 188 -11.02 10.98 14.57
CA ALA A 188 -9.89 10.56 13.77
C ALA A 188 -9.03 9.54 14.55
N ASP A 189 -8.30 8.71 13.81
CA ASP A 189 -7.42 7.69 14.37
C ASP A 189 -5.94 7.98 14.02
N PRO A 190 -4.98 7.22 14.58
CA PRO A 190 -3.56 7.44 14.31
C PRO A 190 -3.14 7.31 12.84
N PHE A 191 -3.90 6.62 11.98
CA PHE A 191 -3.62 6.63 10.53
C PHE A 191 -4.11 7.90 9.84
N ASP A 192 -5.01 8.65 10.47
CA ASP A 192 -5.42 9.96 10.01
C ASP A 192 -4.43 11.04 10.42
N PHE A 193 -4.13 11.16 11.72
CA PHE A 193 -3.41 12.31 12.28
C PHE A 193 -2.02 12.00 12.86
N GLY A 194 -1.60 10.73 12.89
CA GLY A 194 -0.38 10.30 13.56
C GLY A 194 -0.50 10.33 15.09
N ALA A 195 0.35 11.12 15.74
CA ALA A 195 0.28 11.33 17.19
C ALA A 195 -0.73 12.42 17.61
N GLY A 196 -1.23 13.23 16.68
CA GLY A 196 -2.21 14.30 16.92
C GLY A 196 -1.79 15.63 16.29
N ARG A 197 -2.53 16.71 16.60
CA ARG A 197 -2.16 18.08 16.19
C ARG A 197 -1.04 18.62 17.08
N ILE A 198 0.02 19.17 16.48
CA ILE A 198 1.12 19.77 17.25
C ILE A 198 0.66 20.90 18.20
N ASP A 199 1.25 20.97 19.38
CA ASP A 199 1.12 22.07 20.35
C ASP A 199 2.49 22.46 20.90
N LEU A 200 2.99 23.62 20.46
CA LEU A 200 4.28 24.15 20.88
C LEU A 200 4.35 24.50 22.37
N SER A 201 3.20 24.82 22.99
CA SER A 201 3.13 25.20 24.40
C SER A 201 3.60 24.08 25.31
N ASP A 202 3.32 22.84 24.91
CA ASP A 202 3.66 21.63 25.64
C ASP A 202 4.90 20.92 25.06
N ALA A 203 5.11 20.97 23.74
CA ALA A 203 6.30 20.37 23.10
C ALA A 203 7.62 20.93 23.66
N GLY A 204 7.70 22.23 23.93
CA GLY A 204 8.90 22.84 24.51
C GLY A 204 9.19 22.45 25.97
N LYS A 205 8.28 21.73 26.63
CA LYS A 205 8.33 21.42 28.07
C LYS A 205 8.22 19.93 28.39
N VAL A 206 8.32 19.05 27.38
CA VAL A 206 8.28 17.60 27.59
C VAL A 206 9.35 17.19 28.59
N GLY A 207 9.02 16.26 29.48
CA GLY A 207 9.97 15.86 30.52
C GLY A 207 10.88 14.69 30.14
N PHE A 208 10.58 13.99 29.05
CA PHE A 208 11.47 13.01 28.43
C PHE A 208 11.16 12.92 26.93
N THR A 209 12.11 12.38 26.16
CA THR A 209 11.97 12.11 24.72
C THR A 209 12.40 10.68 24.39
N PHE A 210 12.05 10.25 23.18
CA PHE A 210 12.57 9.05 22.53
C PHE A 210 13.43 9.51 21.35
N ASP A 211 14.60 8.90 21.20
CA ASP A 211 15.52 9.21 20.10
C ASP A 211 16.12 7.93 19.55
N GLU A 212 16.43 7.95 18.26
CA GLU A 212 17.01 6.83 17.52
C GLU A 212 18.08 7.32 16.56
N THR A 213 19.19 6.60 16.45
CA THR A 213 20.31 7.02 15.61
C THR A 213 20.09 6.65 14.14
N ALA A 214 20.73 7.38 13.23
CA ALA A 214 20.66 7.06 11.80
C ALA A 214 21.23 5.65 11.47
N ALA A 215 22.24 5.21 12.23
CA ALA A 215 22.82 3.88 12.07
C ALA A 215 21.82 2.79 12.47
N ASP A 216 21.09 3.00 13.58
CA ASP A 216 20.09 2.06 14.07
C ASP A 216 18.86 2.02 13.16
N TYR A 217 18.41 3.15 12.60
CA TYR A 217 17.38 3.14 11.56
C TYR A 217 17.78 2.29 10.35
N THR A 218 19.05 2.34 9.95
CA THR A 218 19.56 1.54 8.83
C THR A 218 19.63 0.05 9.20
N ALA A 219 20.10 -0.25 10.41
CA ALA A 219 20.15 -1.62 10.92
C ALA A 219 18.76 -2.25 11.06
N LEU A 220 17.77 -1.45 11.46
CA LEU A 220 16.38 -1.85 11.70
C LEU A 220 15.45 -1.62 10.50
N GLN A 221 15.97 -1.33 9.30
CA GLN A 221 15.16 -0.94 8.13
C GLN A 221 14.03 -1.92 7.78
N ASN A 222 14.17 -3.21 8.15
CA ASN A 222 13.17 -4.26 7.92
C ASN A 222 12.32 -4.60 9.16
N GLU A 223 12.54 -3.88 10.27
CA GLU A 223 11.91 -4.14 11.57
C GLU A 223 11.76 -2.86 12.41
N LEU A 224 11.39 -1.73 11.79
CA LEU A 224 11.33 -0.44 12.48
C LEU A 224 10.36 -0.37 13.67
N TRP A 225 9.50 -1.38 13.88
CA TRP A 225 8.73 -1.52 15.12
C TRP A 225 9.63 -1.66 16.36
N ASN A 226 10.87 -2.16 16.18
CA ASN A 226 11.91 -2.27 17.19
C ASN A 226 12.70 -0.97 17.40
N ALA A 227 12.61 0.01 16.50
CA ALA A 227 13.27 1.30 16.67
C ALA A 227 12.71 2.05 17.89
N ASN A 228 13.54 2.90 18.51
CA ASN A 228 13.15 3.76 19.62
C ASN A 228 12.29 4.95 19.17
N TYR A 229 11.27 4.66 18.38
CA TYR A 229 10.34 5.62 17.81
C TYR A 229 9.25 6.00 18.82
N PRO A 230 8.78 7.27 18.86
CA PRO A 230 7.73 7.76 19.78
C PRO A 230 6.30 7.26 19.43
N SER A 231 6.20 6.14 18.71
CA SER A 231 4.97 5.39 18.48
C SER A 231 5.31 3.93 18.16
N LEU A 232 4.28 3.09 18.03
CA LEU A 232 4.42 1.70 17.62
C LEU A 232 3.42 1.37 16.50
N TYR A 233 3.92 0.87 15.37
CA TYR A 233 3.09 0.25 14.35
C TYR A 233 3.59 -1.16 14.03
N VAL A 234 2.68 -2.14 14.02
CA VAL A 234 3.01 -3.54 13.71
C VAL A 234 2.21 -3.99 12.49
N PRO A 235 2.83 -4.08 11.29
CA PRO A 235 2.12 -4.41 10.06
C PRO A 235 1.65 -5.87 10.00
N VAL A 236 2.32 -6.74 10.74
CA VAL A 236 1.98 -8.16 10.90
C VAL A 236 2.02 -8.46 12.39
N MET A 237 0.86 -8.35 13.04
CA MET A 237 0.71 -8.69 14.47
C MET A 237 0.33 -10.18 14.59
N PRO A 238 1.25 -11.07 15.02
CA PRO A 238 1.03 -12.52 15.01
C PRO A 238 0.16 -13.01 16.18
N GLY A 239 -0.08 -12.16 17.18
CA GLY A 239 -0.91 -12.49 18.33
C GLY A 239 -0.39 -11.80 19.58
N GLN A 240 0.92 -11.89 19.84
CA GLN A 240 1.57 -11.12 20.90
C GLN A 240 2.96 -10.67 20.47
N ILE A 241 3.34 -9.46 20.84
CA ILE A 241 4.71 -8.94 20.67
C ILE A 241 5.18 -8.28 21.96
N THR A 242 6.50 -8.18 22.13
CA THR A 242 7.10 -7.33 23.16
C THR A 242 8.23 -6.52 22.54
N VAL A 243 8.15 -5.20 22.61
CA VAL A 243 9.19 -4.27 22.15
C VAL A 243 9.80 -3.53 23.35
N GLN A 244 11.00 -3.00 23.18
CA GLN A 244 11.61 -2.09 24.15
C GLN A 244 11.56 -0.65 23.65
N ARG A 245 11.46 0.29 24.59
CA ARG A 245 11.64 1.73 24.38
C ARG A 245 12.56 2.28 25.46
N THR A 246 13.35 3.26 25.08
CA THR A 246 14.29 3.96 25.97
C THR A 246 13.92 5.43 26.00
N ALA A 247 13.46 5.90 27.16
CA ALA A 247 13.15 7.30 27.37
C ALA A 247 14.35 8.04 27.96
N HIS A 248 14.75 9.16 27.34
CA HIS A 248 15.79 10.07 27.83
C HIS A 248 15.16 11.23 28.61
N SER A 249 15.58 11.46 29.85
CA SER A 249 15.03 12.56 30.68
C SER A 249 15.60 13.93 30.29
N GLU A 250 14.75 14.83 29.79
CA GLU A 250 15.10 16.21 29.43
C GLU A 250 15.19 17.19 30.62
N VAL A 251 14.99 16.68 31.83
CA VAL A 251 14.93 17.48 33.06
C VAL A 251 16.07 17.12 34.01
N LYS A 252 16.38 18.02 34.96
CA LYS A 252 17.49 17.82 35.92
C LYS A 252 17.13 16.91 37.10
N GLY A 253 15.86 16.87 37.49
CA GLY A 253 15.40 16.12 38.67
C GLY A 253 14.81 14.77 38.30
N ARG A 254 14.88 13.80 39.23
CA ARG A 254 14.19 12.51 39.06
C ARG A 254 12.69 12.74 38.93
N ARG A 255 12.07 12.17 37.88
CA ARG A 255 10.61 12.18 37.69
C ARG A 255 10.09 10.76 37.56
N CYS A 256 8.92 10.50 38.16
CA CYS A 256 8.21 9.23 38.08
C CYS A 256 6.88 9.44 37.36
N TRP A 257 6.76 8.87 36.18
CA TRP A 257 5.60 8.96 35.32
C TRP A 257 4.65 7.80 35.58
N THR A 258 3.38 8.09 35.77
CA THR A 258 2.34 7.06 35.88
C THR A 258 1.84 6.74 34.47
N THR A 259 1.76 5.46 34.12
CA THR A 259 1.28 5.03 32.80
C THR A 259 -0.19 4.66 32.84
N TRP A 260 -0.91 5.05 31.79
CA TRP A 260 -2.30 4.72 31.55
C TRP A 260 -2.45 4.15 30.14
N VAL A 261 -3.28 3.13 29.98
CA VAL A 261 -3.53 2.48 28.70
C VAL A 261 -5.00 2.64 28.36
N THR A 262 -5.27 3.11 27.15
CA THR A 262 -6.59 3.02 26.52
C THR A 262 -6.47 2.06 25.34
N ALA A 263 -7.24 0.98 25.33
CA ALA A 263 -7.22 -0.02 24.28
C ALA A 263 -8.62 -0.61 24.06
N PRO A 264 -8.93 -1.12 22.84
CA PRO A 264 -10.14 -1.87 22.56
C PRO A 264 -10.27 -3.12 23.46
N PRO A 265 -11.49 -3.64 23.71
CA PRO A 265 -11.71 -4.75 24.64
C PRO A 265 -11.00 -6.07 24.28
N ASP A 266 -10.68 -6.27 23.00
CA ASP A 266 -9.99 -7.43 22.45
C ASP A 266 -8.45 -7.28 22.44
N VAL A 267 -7.92 -6.19 23.01
CA VAL A 267 -6.48 -5.89 23.07
C VAL A 267 -6.03 -5.66 24.51
N THR A 268 -4.91 -6.27 24.90
CA THR A 268 -4.24 -5.97 26.17
C THR A 268 -2.86 -5.39 25.92
N VAL A 269 -2.58 -4.21 26.48
CA VAL A 269 -1.23 -3.62 26.49
C VAL A 269 -0.67 -3.65 27.91
N LYS A 270 0.49 -4.28 28.09
CA LYS A 270 1.22 -4.33 29.37
C LYS A 270 2.47 -3.46 29.29
N ILE A 271 2.60 -2.58 30.26
CA ILE A 271 3.72 -1.65 30.46
C ILE A 271 3.90 -1.42 31.97
N PRO A 272 5.11 -1.11 32.49
CA PRO A 272 5.26 -0.75 33.90
C PRO A 272 4.33 0.39 34.30
N LYS A 273 3.57 0.20 35.39
CA LYS A 273 2.59 1.20 35.91
C LYS A 273 3.23 2.54 36.27
N VAL A 274 4.51 2.51 36.67
CA VAL A 274 5.30 3.69 37.01
C VAL A 274 6.70 3.55 36.40
N ILE A 275 7.16 4.60 35.72
CA ILE A 275 8.50 4.69 35.14
C ILE A 275 9.21 5.88 35.77
N CYS A 276 10.24 5.60 36.58
CA CYS A 276 11.07 6.64 37.19
C CYS A 276 12.38 6.79 36.42
N ILE A 277 12.66 8.03 35.99
CA ILE A 277 13.86 8.40 35.24
C ILE A 277 14.61 9.46 36.05
N ASN A 278 15.91 9.26 36.25
CA ASN A 278 16.77 10.28 36.85
C ASN A 278 17.04 11.39 35.82
N GLY A 279 17.31 12.61 36.29
CA GLY A 279 17.54 13.72 35.37
C GLY A 279 18.74 13.49 34.44
N GLY A 280 18.58 13.77 33.15
CA GLY A 280 19.59 13.53 32.11
C GLY A 280 19.96 12.06 31.87
N ALA A 281 19.21 11.12 32.44
CA ALA A 281 19.48 9.69 32.31
C ALA A 281 18.46 9.00 31.40
N ASP A 282 18.85 7.83 30.91
CA ASP A 282 17.99 6.95 30.12
C ASP A 282 17.27 5.93 31.00
N LYS A 283 16.07 5.55 30.58
CA LYS A 283 15.32 4.45 31.16
C LYS A 283 14.67 3.58 30.09
N ALA A 284 15.17 2.36 29.96
CA ALA A 284 14.54 1.32 29.15
C ALA A 284 13.33 0.70 29.88
N PHE A 285 12.30 0.37 29.10
CA PHE A 285 11.13 -0.38 29.54
C PHE A 285 10.52 -1.17 28.37
N SER A 286 9.77 -2.22 28.69
CA SER A 286 9.10 -3.05 27.69
C SER A 286 7.63 -2.69 27.55
N ILE A 287 7.13 -2.81 26.32
CA ILE A 287 5.72 -2.72 25.97
C ILE A 287 5.33 -4.06 25.35
N THR A 288 4.43 -4.79 26.01
CA THR A 288 3.86 -6.03 25.48
C THR A 288 2.45 -5.75 24.97
N VAL A 289 2.19 -6.03 23.70
CA VAL A 289 0.85 -5.95 23.10
C VAL A 289 0.37 -7.37 22.88
N ASP A 290 -0.82 -7.68 23.38
CA ASP A 290 -1.52 -8.95 23.19
C ASP A 290 -2.82 -8.69 22.44
N ALA A 291 -2.90 -9.24 21.24
CA ALA A 291 -3.99 -9.09 20.27
C ALA A 291 -4.55 -10.46 19.86
N ARG A 292 -4.38 -11.49 20.69
CA ARG A 292 -4.78 -12.87 20.35
C ARG A 292 -6.27 -13.03 20.03
N PHE A 293 -7.10 -12.12 20.53
CA PHE A 293 -8.56 -12.13 20.32
C PHE A 293 -9.03 -11.16 19.23
N VAL A 294 -8.10 -10.42 18.63
CA VAL A 294 -8.40 -9.60 17.45
C VAL A 294 -8.53 -10.56 16.25
N PRO A 295 -9.58 -10.46 15.43
CA PRO A 295 -9.70 -11.27 14.21
C PRO A 295 -8.59 -10.98 13.19
N LEU A 296 -8.23 -11.97 12.38
CA LEU A 296 -7.27 -11.77 11.27
C LEU A 296 -7.81 -10.73 10.28
N GLY A 297 -6.93 -9.85 9.78
CA GLY A 297 -7.24 -8.77 8.86
C GLY A 297 -7.65 -7.45 9.53
N GLU A 298 -8.02 -7.50 10.81
CA GLU A 298 -8.53 -6.35 11.55
C GLU A 298 -7.41 -5.41 12.03
N VAL A 299 -7.74 -4.11 12.04
CA VAL A 299 -6.89 -3.04 12.59
C VAL A 299 -7.36 -2.70 14.00
N ARG A 300 -6.40 -2.46 14.90
CA ARG A 300 -6.68 -1.87 16.22
C ARG A 300 -5.72 -0.75 16.52
N HIS A 301 -6.22 0.21 17.29
CA HIS A 301 -5.45 1.33 17.82
C HIS A 301 -5.54 1.33 19.34
N ALA A 302 -4.43 1.58 20.01
CA ALA A 302 -4.35 1.78 21.44
C ALA A 302 -3.48 3.01 21.74
N MET A 303 -3.59 3.53 22.96
CA MET A 303 -2.86 4.71 23.40
C MET A 303 -2.25 4.45 24.77
N ILE A 304 -0.96 4.75 24.91
CA ILE A 304 -0.32 4.87 26.22
C ILE A 304 -0.21 6.35 26.57
N GLU A 305 -0.61 6.72 27.78
CA GLU A 305 -0.39 8.05 28.34
C GLU A 305 0.60 7.98 29.51
N PHE A 306 1.61 8.85 29.49
CA PHE A 306 2.54 9.06 30.59
C PHE A 306 2.17 10.34 31.31
N LYS A 307 1.77 10.26 32.58
CA LYS A 307 1.30 11.40 33.37
C LYS A 307 2.25 11.77 34.50
N PHE A 308 2.55 13.06 34.60
CA PHE A 308 3.27 13.65 35.73
C PHE A 308 2.73 15.06 36.01
N ALA A 309 2.17 15.26 37.21
CA ALA A 309 1.47 16.50 37.57
C ALA A 309 0.42 16.89 36.50
N LYS A 310 0.57 18.04 35.84
CA LYS A 310 -0.31 18.49 34.74
C LYS A 310 0.16 18.08 33.34
N SER A 311 1.35 17.49 33.21
CA SER A 311 1.89 17.06 31.92
C SER A 311 1.40 15.65 31.59
N THR A 312 0.91 15.50 30.36
CA THR A 312 0.54 14.21 29.77
C THR A 312 1.31 14.07 28.46
N LEU A 313 1.97 12.93 28.27
CA LEU A 313 2.59 12.56 27.02
C LEU A 313 1.87 11.33 26.44
N HIS A 314 1.69 11.31 25.12
CA HIS A 314 0.94 10.31 24.37
C HIS A 314 1.89 9.43 23.55
N PHE A 315 1.56 8.15 23.42
CA PHE A 315 2.27 7.19 22.59
C PHE A 315 1.24 6.30 21.88
N PRO A 316 0.96 6.56 20.59
CA PRO A 316 -0.01 5.78 19.84
C PRO A 316 0.58 4.41 19.44
N ILE A 317 -0.27 3.39 19.54
CA ILE A 317 -0.02 2.03 19.09
C ILE A 317 -1.06 1.71 18.02
N SER A 318 -0.61 1.21 16.87
CA SER A 318 -1.48 0.69 15.82
C SER A 318 -0.95 -0.65 15.36
N PHE A 319 -1.82 -1.55 14.92
CA PHE A 319 -1.36 -2.79 14.31
C PHE A 319 -2.45 -3.41 13.43
N VAL A 320 -2.02 -4.36 12.58
CA VAL A 320 -2.93 -5.22 11.80
C VAL A 320 -2.73 -6.66 12.26
N ARG A 321 -3.77 -7.29 12.80
CA ARG A 321 -3.71 -8.72 13.13
C ARG A 321 -3.60 -9.50 11.84
N ARG A 322 -2.52 -10.27 11.68
CA ARG A 322 -2.27 -11.10 10.49
C ARG A 322 -1.50 -12.35 10.89
N GLU A 323 -1.68 -13.41 10.12
CA GLU A 323 -0.78 -14.56 10.22
C GLU A 323 0.62 -14.16 9.74
N PRO A 324 1.67 -14.48 10.51
CA PRO A 324 3.03 -14.36 10.02
C PRO A 324 3.31 -15.43 8.95
N ILE A 325 4.49 -15.35 8.32
CA ILE A 325 4.88 -16.23 7.22
C ILE A 325 4.89 -17.73 7.59
N VAL A 326 5.12 -18.05 8.87
CA VAL A 326 4.90 -19.39 9.42
C VAL A 326 3.56 -19.38 10.15
N ALA A 327 2.54 -19.88 9.47
CA ALA A 327 1.16 -19.82 9.93
C ALA A 327 0.88 -20.84 11.04
N LEU A 328 -0.05 -20.51 11.92
CA LEU A 328 -0.50 -21.37 13.01
C LEU A 328 -2.02 -21.39 13.04
N ASP A 329 -2.60 -22.59 13.01
CA ASP A 329 -4.03 -22.79 13.21
C ASP A 329 -4.30 -23.81 14.32
N LYS A 330 -5.48 -23.69 14.94
CA LYS A 330 -5.93 -24.59 16.00
C LYS A 330 -7.44 -24.77 15.96
N THR A 331 -7.86 -26.02 15.89
CA THR A 331 -9.27 -26.42 15.90
C THR A 331 -9.50 -27.52 16.94
N CYS A 332 -10.70 -27.61 17.48
CA CYS A 332 -11.14 -28.74 18.30
C CYS A 332 -12.59 -29.11 17.96
N ASP A 333 -12.90 -30.41 17.93
CA ASP A 333 -14.24 -30.93 17.64
C ASP A 333 -14.58 -32.13 18.54
N PRO A 334 -15.76 -32.17 19.18
CA PRO A 334 -16.77 -31.11 19.25
C PRO A 334 -16.29 -29.91 20.10
N ALA A 335 -16.78 -28.71 19.77
CA ALA A 335 -16.54 -27.51 20.58
C ALA A 335 -17.28 -27.56 21.93
N SER A 336 -18.40 -28.29 22.00
CA SER A 336 -19.23 -28.44 23.19
C SER A 336 -19.45 -29.92 23.49
N PHE A 337 -19.15 -30.34 24.72
CA PHE A 337 -19.21 -31.74 25.13
C PHE A 337 -19.44 -31.87 26.64
N PRO A 338 -20.04 -32.96 27.14
CA PRO A 338 -20.34 -33.13 28.56
C PRO A 338 -19.08 -33.25 29.42
N GLU A 339 -19.21 -32.98 30.71
CA GLU A 339 -18.18 -33.27 31.70
C GLU A 339 -17.73 -34.73 31.56
N HIS A 340 -16.41 -34.94 31.64
CA HIS A 340 -15.75 -36.22 31.36
C HIS A 340 -15.84 -36.74 29.92
N GLY A 341 -16.59 -36.07 29.05
CA GLY A 341 -16.51 -36.22 27.59
C GLY A 341 -15.19 -35.66 27.04
N THR A 342 -15.01 -35.83 25.72
CA THR A 342 -13.76 -35.49 25.04
C THR A 342 -13.99 -34.60 23.82
N THR A 343 -12.95 -33.83 23.48
CA THR A 343 -12.81 -33.10 22.22
C THR A 343 -11.45 -33.43 21.62
N ASP A 344 -11.44 -33.65 20.31
CA ASP A 344 -10.21 -33.89 19.56
C ASP A 344 -9.73 -32.59 18.95
N CYS A 345 -8.50 -32.21 19.28
CA CYS A 345 -7.88 -30.97 18.86
C CYS A 345 -6.77 -31.23 17.84
N THR A 346 -6.71 -30.35 16.84
CA THR A 346 -5.65 -30.31 15.83
C THR A 346 -4.96 -28.95 15.87
N ILE A 347 -3.63 -28.95 15.86
CA ILE A 347 -2.81 -27.75 15.66
C ILE A 347 -2.02 -27.97 14.36
N THR A 348 -2.10 -26.99 13.46
CA THR A 348 -1.41 -27.05 12.17
C THR A 348 -0.40 -25.91 12.08
N ILE A 349 0.85 -26.25 11.78
CA ILE A 349 1.94 -25.30 11.53
C ILE A 349 2.32 -25.42 10.07
N ALA A 350 2.30 -24.32 9.33
CA ALA A 350 2.68 -24.31 7.92
C ALA A 350 3.80 -23.31 7.66
N ASN A 351 4.93 -23.78 7.12
CA ASN A 351 6.02 -22.91 6.70
C ASN A 351 5.74 -22.37 5.29
N ASN A 352 5.30 -21.12 5.16
CA ASN A 352 5.13 -20.48 3.85
C ASN A 352 6.37 -19.66 3.44
N ALA A 353 7.46 -19.71 4.21
CA ALA A 353 8.69 -19.03 3.85
C ALA A 353 9.51 -19.85 2.85
N PHE A 354 10.23 -19.18 1.95
CA PHE A 354 11.17 -19.80 1.01
C PHE A 354 12.50 -20.21 1.67
N SER A 355 12.51 -20.36 2.99
CA SER A 355 13.65 -20.82 3.77
C SER A 355 13.16 -21.71 4.92
N PRO A 356 13.98 -22.68 5.40
CA PRO A 356 13.57 -23.54 6.50
C PRO A 356 13.23 -22.74 7.76
N ALA A 357 12.15 -23.07 8.45
CA ALA A 357 11.70 -22.35 9.64
C ALA A 357 11.92 -23.19 10.89
N THR A 358 12.65 -22.67 11.87
CA THR A 358 12.71 -23.26 13.20
C THR A 358 11.54 -22.75 14.01
N VAL A 359 10.81 -23.67 14.67
CA VAL A 359 9.62 -23.35 15.46
C VAL A 359 9.74 -23.91 16.87
N ASP A 360 9.27 -23.14 17.85
CA ASP A 360 9.06 -23.57 19.24
C ASP A 360 7.60 -23.28 19.61
N LEU A 361 6.84 -24.35 19.81
CA LEU A 361 5.41 -24.31 20.08
C LEU A 361 5.10 -24.91 21.45
N GLN A 362 4.22 -24.25 22.19
CA GLN A 362 3.65 -24.73 23.43
C GLN A 362 2.14 -24.58 23.42
N ASP A 363 1.43 -25.60 23.88
CA ASP A 363 0.00 -25.53 24.11
C ASP A 363 -0.31 -26.00 25.54
N ARG A 364 -0.86 -25.07 26.33
CA ARG A 364 -1.28 -25.33 27.70
C ARG A 364 -2.79 -25.34 27.81
N LEU A 365 -3.35 -26.51 28.11
CA LEU A 365 -4.78 -26.68 28.33
C LEU A 365 -5.23 -25.90 29.57
N PRO A 366 -6.39 -25.21 29.51
CA PRO A 366 -6.97 -24.51 30.65
C PRO A 366 -7.37 -25.50 31.74
N ASN A 367 -7.64 -24.99 32.96
CA ASN A 367 -7.94 -25.85 34.10
C ASN A 367 -9.13 -26.81 33.89
N LYS A 368 -10.09 -26.41 33.05
CA LYS A 368 -11.27 -27.21 32.69
C LYS A 368 -10.96 -28.43 31.82
N LEU A 369 -9.76 -28.51 31.25
CA LEU A 369 -9.37 -29.58 30.36
C LEU A 369 -8.12 -30.31 30.88
N LYS A 370 -7.98 -31.58 30.51
CA LYS A 370 -6.76 -32.38 30.65
C LYS A 370 -6.51 -33.21 29.39
N LEU A 371 -5.24 -33.43 29.08
CA LEU A 371 -4.83 -34.34 28.02
C LEU A 371 -5.17 -35.79 28.40
N VAL A 372 -5.73 -36.53 27.44
CA VAL A 372 -5.86 -37.98 27.52
C VAL A 372 -4.49 -38.62 27.26
N ASP A 373 -4.06 -39.53 28.13
CA ASP A 373 -2.74 -40.15 28.02
C ASP A 373 -2.58 -40.93 26.71
N GLY A 374 -1.45 -40.72 26.04
CA GLY A 374 -1.14 -41.38 24.78
C GLY A 374 -1.89 -40.84 23.56
N SER A 375 -2.70 -39.78 23.71
CA SER A 375 -3.44 -39.17 22.58
C SER A 375 -2.60 -38.20 21.75
N VAL A 376 -1.50 -37.66 22.29
CA VAL A 376 -0.69 -36.64 21.61
C VAL A 376 0.15 -37.28 20.49
N VAL A 377 -0.05 -36.82 19.26
CA VAL A 377 0.72 -37.20 18.06
C VAL A 377 1.33 -35.94 17.45
N GLY A 378 2.59 -36.01 17.01
CA GLY A 378 3.30 -34.88 16.40
C GLY A 378 3.92 -33.89 17.40
N ALA A 379 3.73 -34.08 18.71
CA ALA A 379 4.32 -33.26 19.76
C ALA A 379 4.71 -34.10 20.97
N THR A 380 5.41 -33.50 21.93
CA THR A 380 5.77 -34.11 23.20
C THR A 380 4.77 -33.70 24.28
N GLN A 381 4.09 -34.67 24.90
CA GLN A 381 3.30 -34.43 26.11
C GLN A 381 4.25 -34.24 27.30
N VAL A 382 4.31 -33.03 27.87
CA VAL A 382 5.15 -32.71 29.03
C VAL A 382 4.46 -33.08 30.34
N ASN A 383 3.16 -32.84 30.44
CA ASN A 383 2.32 -33.23 31.58
C ASN A 383 0.85 -33.30 31.15
N LYS A 384 -0.07 -33.49 32.11
CA LYS A 384 -1.53 -33.61 31.87
C LYS A 384 -2.20 -32.38 31.24
N ARG A 385 -1.50 -31.25 31.09
CA ARG A 385 -2.05 -30.00 30.53
C ARG A 385 -1.08 -29.26 29.62
N LEU A 386 0.07 -29.84 29.28
CA LEU A 386 1.08 -29.16 28.46
C LEU A 386 1.63 -30.13 27.43
N LEU A 387 1.58 -29.71 26.17
CA LEU A 387 2.33 -30.31 25.08
C LEU A 387 3.25 -29.26 24.45
N THR A 388 4.35 -29.72 23.88
CA THR A 388 5.35 -28.86 23.24
C THR A 388 5.89 -29.50 21.96
N PHE A 389 6.22 -28.68 20.97
CA PHE A 389 6.90 -29.10 19.76
C PHE A 389 8.06 -28.13 19.46
N ASN A 390 9.23 -28.68 19.16
CA ASN A 390 10.38 -27.93 18.68
C ASN A 390 10.95 -28.67 17.46
N GLY A 391 11.14 -27.96 16.35
CA GLY A 391 11.60 -28.56 15.11
C GLY A 391 11.89 -27.55 14.03
N THR A 392 12.41 -28.04 12.90
CA THR A 392 12.64 -27.24 11.68
C THR A 392 11.75 -27.77 10.57
N LEU A 393 10.95 -26.89 9.97
CA LEU A 393 10.07 -27.18 8.85
C LEU A 393 10.76 -26.83 7.53
N LEU A 394 10.63 -27.68 6.51
CA LEU A 394 11.17 -27.42 5.18
C LEU A 394 10.54 -26.18 4.55
N ALA A 395 11.34 -25.50 3.72
CA ALA A 395 10.94 -24.30 2.99
C ALA A 395 9.85 -24.58 1.96
N ALA A 396 9.05 -23.56 1.67
CA ALA A 396 8.27 -23.50 0.43
C ALA A 396 9.21 -23.35 -0.78
N GLY A 397 8.78 -23.86 -1.93
CA GLY A 397 9.42 -23.60 -3.21
C GLY A 397 8.99 -22.23 -3.71
N ALA A 398 9.93 -21.36 -4.06
CA ALA A 398 9.61 -20.06 -4.64
C ALA A 398 8.95 -20.24 -6.02
N PRO A 399 7.91 -19.47 -6.35
CA PRO A 399 7.46 -19.41 -7.74
C PRO A 399 8.58 -18.82 -8.60
N GLN A 400 8.67 -19.28 -9.85
CA GLN A 400 9.69 -18.84 -10.80
C GLN A 400 9.02 -18.45 -12.11
N ILE A 401 9.56 -17.43 -12.77
CA ILE A 401 9.31 -17.12 -14.17
C ILE A 401 10.67 -17.22 -14.86
N ASP A 402 10.71 -17.84 -16.04
CA ASP A 402 11.93 -18.06 -16.80
C ASP A 402 11.68 -17.73 -18.27
N VAL A 403 12.64 -17.04 -18.91
CA VAL A 403 12.61 -16.72 -20.33
C VAL A 403 13.84 -17.32 -21.00
N ALA A 404 13.64 -18.44 -21.68
CA ALA A 404 14.74 -19.24 -22.22
C ALA A 404 14.52 -19.64 -23.68
N PRO A 405 15.58 -20.01 -24.42
CA PRO A 405 15.46 -20.57 -25.77
C PRO A 405 14.54 -21.79 -25.80
N GLY A 406 13.56 -21.78 -26.70
CA GLY A 406 12.58 -22.86 -26.84
C GLY A 406 11.83 -22.72 -28.17
N ALA A 407 11.01 -23.71 -28.53
CA ALA A 407 10.25 -23.67 -29.77
C ALA A 407 8.94 -22.91 -29.58
N SER A 408 8.67 -21.92 -30.44
CA SER A 408 7.33 -21.35 -30.58
C SER A 408 6.46 -22.23 -31.48
N PRO A 409 5.15 -21.97 -31.59
CA PRO A 409 4.27 -22.74 -32.46
C PRO A 409 4.67 -22.78 -33.95
N ALA A 410 5.28 -21.71 -34.47
CA ALA A 410 5.60 -21.59 -35.90
C ALA A 410 6.83 -20.74 -36.26
N GLY A 411 7.58 -20.24 -35.28
CA GLY A 411 8.59 -19.20 -35.48
C GLY A 411 7.97 -17.84 -35.85
N TYR A 412 8.82 -16.89 -36.23
CA TYR A 412 8.34 -15.59 -36.70
C TYR A 412 7.56 -15.75 -38.02
N LEU A 413 6.29 -15.36 -37.99
CA LEU A 413 5.38 -15.51 -39.13
C LEU A 413 4.57 -14.25 -39.36
N SER A 414 5.02 -13.41 -40.29
CA SER A 414 4.42 -12.08 -40.47
C SER A 414 2.92 -12.14 -40.80
N LEU A 415 2.11 -11.42 -40.02
CA LEU A 415 0.65 -11.39 -40.09
C LEU A 415 0.14 -10.78 -41.40
N THR A 416 0.97 -10.02 -42.11
CA THR A 416 0.63 -9.53 -43.46
C THR A 416 0.41 -10.67 -44.46
N LEU A 417 1.02 -11.84 -44.24
CA LEU A 417 0.80 -13.03 -45.09
C LEU A 417 -0.64 -13.54 -45.02
N PHE A 418 -1.36 -13.20 -43.95
CA PHE A 418 -2.77 -13.57 -43.73
C PHE A 418 -3.74 -12.44 -44.09
N GLY A 419 -3.25 -11.35 -44.71
CA GLY A 419 -4.09 -10.18 -45.04
C GLY A 419 -4.56 -9.39 -43.82
N VAL A 420 -3.91 -9.55 -42.65
CA VAL A 420 -4.25 -8.81 -41.44
C VAL A 420 -3.91 -7.33 -41.64
N PRO A 421 -4.87 -6.41 -41.46
CA PRO A 421 -4.60 -4.98 -41.56
C PRO A 421 -3.76 -4.51 -40.34
N PRO A 422 -2.93 -3.47 -40.50
CA PRO A 422 -2.21 -2.90 -39.37
C PRO A 422 -3.17 -2.25 -38.38
N LEU A 423 -2.77 -2.24 -37.11
CA LEU A 423 -3.42 -1.44 -36.07
C LEU A 423 -3.25 0.05 -36.40
N ASN A 424 -4.30 0.82 -36.17
CA ASN A 424 -4.36 2.23 -36.56
C ASN A 424 -4.26 3.16 -35.34
N CYS A 425 -3.29 4.07 -35.34
CA CYS A 425 -3.22 5.16 -34.36
C CYS A 425 -3.70 6.45 -35.03
N SER A 426 -4.67 7.14 -34.44
CA SER A 426 -5.28 8.34 -35.03
C SER A 426 -4.35 9.56 -35.12
N GLY A 427 -3.21 9.54 -34.42
CA GLY A 427 -2.17 10.57 -34.41
C GLY A 427 -0.78 9.94 -34.46
N SER A 428 0.10 10.28 -33.52
CA SER A 428 1.33 9.51 -33.34
C SER A 428 1.02 8.11 -32.82
N CYS A 429 1.83 7.12 -33.21
CA CYS A 429 1.83 5.79 -32.59
C CYS A 429 2.91 5.66 -31.52
N ASP A 430 3.73 6.69 -31.31
CA ASP A 430 4.65 6.76 -30.19
C ASP A 430 3.88 6.77 -28.87
N ASP A 431 4.40 6.09 -27.84
CA ASP A 431 3.77 5.97 -26.52
C ASP A 431 2.26 5.66 -26.54
N THR A 432 1.83 4.79 -27.46
CA THR A 432 0.43 4.40 -27.69
C THR A 432 0.24 2.91 -27.43
N GLY A 433 -0.99 2.46 -27.15
CA GLY A 433 -1.24 1.02 -27.04
C GLY A 433 -2.68 0.59 -27.26
N PHE A 434 -2.87 -0.72 -27.32
CA PHE A 434 -4.12 -1.37 -27.70
C PHE A 434 -4.48 -2.47 -26.70
N ASN A 435 -5.73 -2.50 -26.25
CA ASN A 435 -6.24 -3.55 -25.39
C ASN A 435 -7.12 -4.52 -26.17
N PHE A 436 -6.79 -5.82 -26.09
CA PHE A 436 -7.51 -6.91 -26.74
C PHE A 436 -8.25 -7.74 -25.69
N SER A 437 -9.56 -7.92 -25.87
CA SER A 437 -10.31 -8.87 -25.06
C SER A 437 -10.08 -10.29 -25.58
N VAL A 438 -9.71 -11.19 -24.68
CA VAL A 438 -9.54 -12.63 -24.92
C VAL A 438 -10.53 -13.47 -24.10
N ALA A 439 -11.47 -12.82 -23.39
CA ALA A 439 -12.43 -13.46 -22.51
C ALA A 439 -13.30 -14.52 -23.21
N SER A 440 -13.82 -14.20 -24.40
CA SER A 440 -14.65 -15.12 -25.20
C SER A 440 -13.90 -16.35 -25.72
N ARG A 441 -12.56 -16.37 -25.57
CA ARG A 441 -11.67 -17.47 -25.97
C ARG A 441 -11.04 -18.17 -24.77
N GLY A 442 -11.58 -17.97 -23.57
CA GLY A 442 -11.11 -18.61 -22.33
C GLY A 442 -9.87 -17.97 -21.70
N GLY A 443 -9.49 -16.76 -22.14
CA GLY A 443 -8.38 -16.00 -21.57
C GLY A 443 -6.98 -16.53 -21.90
N VAL A 444 -5.96 -15.76 -21.54
CA VAL A 444 -4.54 -16.17 -21.61
C VAL A 444 -4.07 -16.56 -20.21
N ARG A 445 -3.46 -17.74 -20.07
CA ARG A 445 -2.93 -18.22 -18.80
C ARG A 445 -1.46 -17.81 -18.65
N TYR A 446 -1.14 -17.12 -17.56
CA TYR A 446 0.22 -16.74 -17.18
C TYR A 446 0.39 -16.74 -15.67
N ASN A 447 1.43 -17.40 -15.17
CA ASN A 447 1.77 -17.47 -13.74
C ASN A 447 0.53 -17.82 -12.87
N GLU A 448 -0.08 -18.97 -13.19
CA GLU A 448 -1.31 -19.53 -12.58
C GLU A 448 -2.60 -18.72 -12.76
N THR A 449 -2.51 -17.48 -13.24
CA THR A 449 -3.64 -16.57 -13.42
C THR A 449 -4.17 -16.61 -14.86
N VAL A 450 -5.49 -16.47 -15.03
CA VAL A 450 -6.12 -16.33 -16.35
C VAL A 450 -6.51 -14.88 -16.58
N TYR A 451 -5.93 -14.26 -17.61
CA TYR A 451 -6.17 -12.87 -17.99
C TYR A 451 -7.15 -12.78 -19.15
N ASN A 452 -8.16 -11.93 -18.98
CA ASN A 452 -9.24 -11.72 -19.97
C ASN A 452 -8.98 -10.56 -20.93
N THR A 453 -7.96 -9.75 -20.64
CA THR A 453 -7.53 -8.62 -21.46
C THR A 453 -6.00 -8.67 -21.60
N VAL A 454 -5.51 -8.40 -22.80
CA VAL A 454 -4.08 -8.32 -23.13
C VAL A 454 -3.81 -6.94 -23.74
N GLY A 455 -2.90 -6.18 -23.14
CA GLY A 455 -2.51 -4.86 -23.62
C GLY A 455 -1.21 -4.88 -24.39
N MET A 456 -1.16 -4.30 -25.58
CA MET A 456 0.02 -4.17 -26.45
C MET A 456 0.48 -2.72 -26.47
N ALA A 457 1.74 -2.45 -26.13
CA ALA A 457 2.34 -1.11 -26.20
C ALA A 457 3.15 -0.90 -27.49
N SER A 458 3.18 0.33 -28.00
CA SER A 458 4.05 0.75 -29.11
C SER A 458 5.51 0.42 -28.84
N ASN A 459 5.91 0.58 -27.58
CA ASN A 459 7.27 0.42 -27.06
C ASN A 459 7.69 -1.06 -26.91
N GLY A 460 6.93 -1.99 -27.50
CA GLY A 460 7.36 -3.38 -27.71
C GLY A 460 7.22 -4.33 -26.52
N PHE A 461 6.40 -3.94 -25.54
CA PHE A 461 5.99 -4.80 -24.44
C PHE A 461 4.48 -5.06 -24.43
N VAL A 462 4.08 -6.07 -23.67
CA VAL A 462 2.69 -6.46 -23.43
C VAL A 462 2.42 -6.42 -21.93
N GLN A 463 1.25 -5.92 -21.55
CA GLN A 463 0.77 -5.95 -20.17
C GLN A 463 -0.46 -6.86 -20.06
N LEU A 464 -0.37 -7.92 -19.26
CA LEU A 464 -1.50 -8.80 -19.01
C LEU A 464 -2.47 -8.16 -18.00
N GLY A 465 -3.78 -8.32 -18.23
CA GLY A 465 -4.82 -7.59 -17.48
C GLY A 465 -5.20 -6.24 -18.10
N GLY A 466 -4.45 -5.79 -19.10
CA GLY A 466 -4.73 -4.57 -19.86
C GLY A 466 -3.68 -3.48 -19.63
N LEU A 467 -3.34 -2.78 -20.71
CA LEU A 467 -2.36 -1.72 -20.71
C LEU A 467 -2.87 -0.51 -19.93
N THR A 468 -2.06 -0.05 -18.98
CA THR A 468 -2.32 1.12 -18.12
C THR A 468 -1.55 2.35 -18.57
N SER A 469 -0.34 2.16 -19.12
CA SER A 469 0.45 3.19 -19.78
C SER A 469 1.34 2.53 -20.85
N ALA A 470 1.62 3.27 -21.93
CA ALA A 470 2.60 2.89 -22.95
C ALA A 470 3.92 3.69 -22.83
N THR A 471 3.96 4.75 -22.01
CA THR A 471 5.08 5.72 -21.90
C THR A 471 6.24 5.25 -21.01
N ALA A 472 6.28 3.97 -20.66
CA ALA A 472 7.18 3.49 -19.63
C ALA A 472 8.57 3.16 -20.24
N ASN A 473 9.62 3.62 -19.55
CA ASN A 473 11.00 3.24 -19.87
C ASN A 473 11.22 1.76 -19.60
N ASN A 474 12.04 1.10 -20.43
CA ASN A 474 12.38 -0.30 -20.24
C ASN A 474 13.12 -0.53 -18.91
N GLN A 475 12.92 -1.70 -18.32
CA GLN A 475 13.35 -2.01 -16.95
C GLN A 475 13.99 -3.39 -16.87
N ASN A 476 14.95 -3.58 -15.95
CA ASN A 476 15.43 -4.91 -15.62
C ASN A 476 14.34 -5.65 -14.84
N LEU A 477 14.01 -6.88 -15.24
CA LEU A 477 12.91 -7.65 -14.67
C LEU A 477 13.48 -8.75 -13.74
N PRO A 478 12.87 -8.99 -12.56
CA PRO A 478 11.66 -8.34 -12.05
C PRO A 478 11.90 -6.91 -11.51
N ASN A 479 10.88 -6.05 -11.61
CA ASN A 479 10.89 -4.69 -11.06
C ASN A 479 9.55 -4.37 -10.37
N PRO A 480 9.53 -3.98 -9.08
CA PRO A 480 8.28 -3.67 -8.39
C PRO A 480 7.62 -2.35 -8.85
N ASN A 481 8.31 -1.52 -9.64
CA ASN A 481 7.76 -0.26 -10.15
C ASN A 481 6.96 -0.50 -11.43
N ALA A 482 5.76 0.09 -11.49
CA ALA A 482 4.91 -0.01 -12.67
C ALA A 482 5.62 0.40 -13.99
N PRO A 483 5.27 -0.21 -15.13
CA PRO A 483 4.23 -1.22 -15.30
C PRO A 483 4.68 -2.62 -14.86
N ASN A 484 3.80 -3.33 -14.13
CA ASN A 484 4.00 -4.73 -13.73
C ASN A 484 3.11 -5.66 -14.59
N ASN A 485 3.29 -6.98 -14.43
CA ASN A 485 2.62 -8.01 -15.25
C ASN A 485 3.04 -7.96 -16.72
N VAL A 486 4.32 -7.68 -16.96
CA VAL A 486 4.89 -7.37 -18.26
C VAL A 486 5.44 -8.63 -18.93
N LEU A 487 5.12 -8.77 -20.21
CA LEU A 487 5.81 -9.63 -21.17
C LEU A 487 6.57 -8.72 -22.14
N ALA A 488 7.90 -8.73 -22.10
CA ALA A 488 8.75 -7.89 -22.92
C ALA A 488 9.46 -8.74 -23.99
N PRO A 489 8.88 -8.95 -25.19
CA PRO A 489 9.60 -9.57 -26.29
C PRO A 489 10.72 -8.64 -26.82
N PHE A 490 10.51 -7.32 -26.78
CA PHE A 490 11.52 -6.32 -27.07
C PHE A 490 10.99 -4.98 -26.55
N TRP A 491 11.22 -4.67 -25.29
CA TRP A 491 10.79 -3.38 -24.73
C TRP A 491 11.87 -2.33 -24.92
N SER A 492 11.58 -1.29 -25.71
CA SER A 492 12.45 -0.14 -25.95
C SER A 492 11.59 1.07 -26.36
N ASP A 493 12.20 2.24 -26.57
CA ASP A 493 11.53 3.48 -26.98
C ASP A 493 11.18 3.43 -28.49
N LEU A 494 10.26 2.54 -28.88
CA LEU A 494 9.93 2.26 -30.29
C LEU A 494 8.88 3.23 -30.83
N HIS A 495 9.07 3.65 -32.08
CA HIS A 495 8.17 4.57 -32.76
C HIS A 495 7.54 3.92 -34.01
N PRO A 496 6.45 3.13 -33.85
CA PRO A 496 5.67 2.64 -34.99
C PRO A 496 5.13 3.79 -35.84
N LEU A 497 4.93 3.59 -37.15
CA LEU A 497 4.40 4.66 -38.01
C LEU A 497 2.91 4.91 -37.72
N GLY A 498 2.58 6.12 -37.26
CA GLY A 498 1.22 6.60 -37.01
C GLY A 498 0.61 7.43 -38.15
N GLY A 499 -0.52 8.07 -37.87
CA GLY A 499 -1.19 9.04 -38.75
C GLY A 499 -0.43 10.37 -38.90
N ASP A 500 0.58 10.62 -38.06
CA ASP A 500 1.52 11.75 -38.18
C ASP A 500 2.57 11.57 -39.30
N GLY A 501 2.77 10.34 -39.77
CA GLY A 501 3.75 10.01 -40.81
C GLY A 501 5.21 9.91 -40.33
N LEU A 502 5.47 9.98 -39.01
CA LEU A 502 6.83 10.19 -38.48
C LEU A 502 7.55 8.90 -38.03
N GLY A 503 6.83 7.86 -37.64
CA GLY A 503 7.42 6.59 -37.20
C GLY A 503 7.84 5.63 -38.33
N GLY A 504 8.21 4.41 -37.97
CA GLY A 504 8.57 3.33 -38.90
C GLY A 504 7.82 2.04 -38.64
N GLY A 505 7.61 1.24 -39.68
CA GLY A 505 6.98 -0.06 -39.50
C GLY A 505 5.51 0.00 -39.07
N ARG A 506 4.97 -1.11 -38.60
CA ARG A 506 3.54 -1.28 -38.25
C ARG A 506 3.38 -2.28 -37.11
N MET A 507 2.30 -2.11 -36.34
CA MET A 507 1.83 -3.12 -35.38
C MET A 507 0.65 -3.90 -35.94
N PHE A 508 0.56 -5.19 -35.62
CA PHE A 508 -0.52 -6.09 -36.02
C PHE A 508 -0.95 -6.97 -34.86
N ALA A 509 -2.21 -7.38 -34.88
CA ALA A 509 -2.74 -8.36 -33.94
C ALA A 509 -3.72 -9.28 -34.65
N ALA A 510 -3.59 -10.59 -34.47
CA ALA A 510 -4.51 -11.57 -35.02
C ALA A 510 -4.60 -12.83 -34.15
N PHE A 511 -5.69 -13.57 -34.29
CA PHE A 511 -5.78 -14.92 -33.74
C PHE A 511 -5.35 -15.93 -34.82
N LEU A 512 -4.32 -16.72 -34.52
CA LEU A 512 -3.89 -17.84 -35.37
C LEU A 512 -4.24 -19.17 -34.70
N SER A 513 -4.48 -20.21 -35.49
CA SER A 513 -4.79 -21.55 -34.99
C SER A 513 -4.13 -22.62 -35.86
N ASP A 514 -3.67 -23.69 -35.22
CA ASP A 514 -3.17 -24.92 -35.84
C ASP A 514 -4.29 -25.97 -36.06
N GLY A 515 -5.55 -25.62 -35.75
CA GLY A 515 -6.71 -26.51 -35.77
C GLY A 515 -7.02 -27.18 -34.43
N VAL A 516 -6.12 -27.09 -33.43
CA VAL A 516 -6.31 -27.63 -32.07
C VAL A 516 -6.29 -26.51 -31.03
N ASN A 517 -5.29 -25.64 -31.13
CA ASN A 517 -5.00 -24.53 -30.24
C ASN A 517 -5.20 -23.21 -30.98
N THR A 518 -5.43 -22.14 -30.24
CA THR A 518 -5.56 -20.78 -30.78
C THR A 518 -4.70 -19.83 -29.98
N TRP A 519 -3.93 -18.99 -30.66
CA TRP A 519 -3.06 -17.99 -30.07
C TRP A 519 -3.46 -16.59 -30.51
N LEU A 520 -3.46 -15.64 -29.59
CA LEU A 520 -3.35 -14.22 -29.93
C LEU A 520 -1.88 -13.96 -30.28
N VAL A 521 -1.63 -13.52 -31.51
CA VAL A 521 -0.31 -13.14 -31.99
C VAL A 521 -0.27 -11.63 -32.15
N LEU A 522 0.67 -11.00 -31.45
CA LEU A 522 0.93 -9.56 -31.52
C LEU A 522 2.27 -9.36 -32.21
N GLU A 523 2.32 -8.52 -33.24
CA GLU A 523 3.51 -8.30 -34.07
C GLU A 523 3.88 -6.83 -34.13
N TRP A 524 5.15 -6.55 -33.93
CA TRP A 524 5.80 -5.31 -34.34
C TRP A 524 6.65 -5.64 -35.57
N LYS A 525 6.43 -4.94 -36.67
CA LYS A 525 7.08 -5.23 -37.96
C LYS A 525 7.81 -4.00 -38.48
N ASP A 526 9.09 -4.16 -38.77
CA ASP A 526 10.00 -3.13 -39.30
C ASP A 526 9.98 -1.80 -38.50
N VAL A 527 9.76 -1.87 -37.19
CA VAL A 527 9.77 -0.71 -36.28
C VAL A 527 11.21 -0.30 -35.92
N PHE A 528 11.40 0.93 -35.46
CA PHE A 528 12.70 1.46 -35.02
C PHE A 528 12.54 2.31 -33.76
N GLU A 529 13.65 2.69 -33.11
CA GLU A 529 13.64 3.60 -31.96
C GLU A 529 13.25 5.04 -32.32
N PHE A 530 12.56 5.72 -31.41
CA PHE A 530 12.21 7.13 -31.54
C PHE A 530 13.42 8.01 -31.87
N GLY A 531 13.23 8.97 -32.77
CA GLY A 531 14.30 9.82 -33.30
C GLY A 531 15.23 9.14 -34.33
N GLY A 532 14.99 7.87 -34.68
CA GLY A 532 15.78 7.10 -35.64
C GLY A 532 15.06 6.75 -36.96
N SER A 533 15.70 5.90 -37.76
CA SER A 533 15.11 5.22 -38.95
C SER A 533 15.70 3.82 -39.22
N VAL A 534 16.82 3.54 -38.56
CA VAL A 534 17.55 2.29 -38.44
C VAL A 534 18.17 2.26 -37.02
N PRO A 535 18.43 1.08 -36.44
CA PRO A 535 18.17 -0.24 -37.00
C PRO A 535 16.68 -0.60 -36.97
N ARG A 536 16.24 -1.59 -37.77
CA ARG A 536 14.84 -2.04 -37.82
C ARG A 536 14.64 -3.39 -37.15
N TYR A 537 13.48 -3.53 -36.51
CA TYR A 537 13.13 -4.68 -35.69
C TYR A 537 11.76 -5.25 -36.07
N SER A 538 11.68 -6.57 -36.14
CA SER A 538 10.43 -7.32 -36.32
C SER A 538 10.40 -8.50 -35.36
N PHE A 539 9.38 -8.56 -34.53
CA PHE A 539 9.22 -9.58 -33.50
C PHE A 539 7.75 -9.81 -33.19
N GLN A 540 7.44 -10.95 -32.59
CA GLN A 540 6.09 -11.31 -32.19
C GLN A 540 6.08 -11.89 -30.79
N VAL A 541 4.92 -11.77 -30.13
CA VAL A 541 4.56 -12.60 -28.99
C VAL A 541 3.33 -13.43 -29.34
N TRP A 542 3.39 -14.71 -29.01
CA TRP A 542 2.33 -15.69 -29.21
C TRP A 542 1.77 -16.07 -27.85
N LEU A 543 0.46 -15.89 -27.68
CA LEU A 543 -0.25 -16.07 -26.41
C LEU A 543 -1.39 -17.07 -26.58
N ARG A 544 -1.24 -18.30 -26.06
CA ARG A 544 -2.31 -19.30 -26.19
C ARG A 544 -3.54 -18.89 -25.39
N THR A 545 -4.71 -19.05 -26.01
CA THR A 545 -6.01 -18.78 -25.40
C THR A 545 -6.74 -20.07 -25.04
N GLY A 546 -7.44 -20.09 -23.90
CA GLY A 546 -8.34 -21.16 -23.48
C GLY A 546 -7.68 -22.48 -23.09
N GLY A 547 -6.35 -22.53 -23.01
CA GLY A 547 -5.58 -23.71 -22.64
C GLY A 547 -5.53 -23.98 -21.13
N ALA A 548 -5.45 -25.27 -20.76
CA ALA A 548 -5.20 -25.69 -19.38
C ALA A 548 -3.76 -25.38 -18.92
N VAL A 549 -2.82 -25.29 -19.87
CA VAL A 549 -1.41 -25.01 -19.63
C VAL A 549 -1.03 -23.65 -20.23
N GLN A 550 -0.08 -22.97 -19.59
CA GLN A 550 0.57 -21.78 -20.14
C GLN A 550 1.35 -22.15 -21.39
N ASP A 551 1.25 -21.30 -22.42
CA ASP A 551 1.98 -21.44 -23.68
C ASP A 551 2.16 -20.03 -24.26
N LEU A 552 3.38 -19.52 -24.09
CA LEU A 552 3.79 -18.14 -24.33
C LEU A 552 5.18 -18.16 -24.97
N SER A 553 5.34 -17.50 -26.12
CA SER A 553 6.64 -17.45 -26.79
C SER A 553 6.88 -16.13 -27.50
N TYR A 554 8.15 -15.72 -27.55
CA TYR A 554 8.65 -14.62 -28.35
C TYR A 554 9.34 -15.17 -29.58
N THR A 555 9.09 -14.58 -30.75
CA THR A 555 9.68 -15.05 -32.01
C THR A 555 10.26 -13.86 -32.76
N TYR A 556 11.46 -14.01 -33.31
CA TYR A 556 12.19 -12.88 -33.87
C TYR A 556 12.36 -13.01 -35.39
N GLY A 557 11.84 -12.01 -36.10
CA GLY A 557 12.08 -11.78 -37.51
C GLY A 557 13.34 -10.94 -37.69
N ARG A 558 13.28 -9.94 -38.57
CA ARG A 558 14.39 -9.01 -38.81
C ARG A 558 14.83 -8.34 -37.51
N LEU A 559 16.10 -8.47 -37.15
CA LEU A 559 16.72 -7.72 -36.06
C LEU A 559 18.04 -7.12 -36.56
N ASP A 560 18.02 -5.83 -36.89
CA ASP A 560 19.23 -5.13 -37.33
C ASP A 560 20.08 -4.69 -36.12
N GLY A 561 21.39 -4.95 -36.14
CA GLY A 561 22.31 -4.52 -35.07
C GLY A 561 22.11 -5.27 -33.74
N THR A 562 22.57 -4.67 -32.63
CA THR A 562 22.56 -5.30 -31.28
C THR A 562 21.50 -4.70 -30.33
N GLY A 563 20.37 -4.26 -30.87
CA GLY A 563 19.21 -3.78 -30.08
C GLY A 563 19.31 -2.35 -29.59
N ALA A 564 18.72 -1.40 -30.32
CA ALA A 564 18.39 -0.07 -29.81
C ALA A 564 19.58 0.70 -29.15
N GLY A 565 20.81 0.49 -29.63
CA GLY A 565 22.01 1.03 -29.00
C GLY A 565 22.32 0.45 -27.60
N ASN A 566 21.98 -0.82 -27.37
CA ASN A 566 21.98 -1.53 -26.09
C ASN A 566 20.94 -1.00 -25.07
N ARG A 567 19.76 -0.57 -25.53
CA ARG A 567 18.66 -0.07 -24.66
C ARG A 567 17.38 -0.84 -24.92
N ALA A 568 17.29 -2.06 -24.39
CA ALA A 568 16.14 -2.91 -24.57
C ALA A 568 16.01 -3.92 -23.43
N THR A 569 14.79 -4.35 -23.16
CA THR A 569 14.49 -5.47 -22.27
C THR A 569 13.86 -6.62 -23.06
N VAL A 570 14.38 -7.82 -22.84
CA VAL A 570 13.75 -9.08 -23.23
C VAL A 570 13.56 -9.90 -21.97
N GLY A 571 12.30 -10.14 -21.58
CA GLY A 571 12.00 -10.75 -20.29
C GLY A 571 10.52 -10.88 -20.00
N ALA A 572 10.19 -11.29 -18.78
CA ALA A 572 8.82 -11.38 -18.29
C ALA A 572 8.78 -11.27 -16.75
N GLU A 573 7.68 -10.77 -16.19
CA GLU A 573 7.47 -10.69 -14.74
C GLU A 573 6.00 -10.79 -14.31
N ASN A 574 5.78 -11.10 -13.04
CA ASN A 574 4.46 -11.23 -12.43
C ASN A 574 3.77 -9.88 -12.13
N ALA A 575 2.53 -9.96 -11.63
CA ALA A 575 1.64 -8.81 -11.47
C ALA A 575 2.08 -7.76 -10.44
N ASP A 576 2.94 -8.13 -9.50
CA ASP A 576 3.51 -7.25 -8.47
C ASP A 576 5.00 -6.94 -8.70
N GLY A 577 5.60 -7.44 -9.79
CA GLY A 577 6.99 -7.12 -10.15
C GLY A 577 8.03 -7.70 -9.19
N THR A 578 7.70 -8.82 -8.52
CA THR A 578 8.55 -9.47 -7.52
C THR A 578 9.20 -10.76 -8.02
N ILE A 579 8.66 -11.35 -9.09
CA ILE A 579 9.15 -12.59 -9.71
C ILE A 579 9.18 -12.37 -11.21
N GLY A 580 10.32 -12.66 -11.84
CA GLY A 580 10.53 -12.40 -13.25
C GLY A 580 11.91 -12.88 -13.68
N ASP A 581 12.17 -12.73 -14.97
CA ASP A 581 13.45 -13.01 -15.58
C ASP A 581 13.73 -12.06 -16.76
N SER A 582 15.00 -11.67 -16.89
CA SER A 582 15.52 -10.82 -17.95
C SER A 582 16.57 -11.59 -18.74
N TYR A 583 16.13 -12.15 -19.88
CA TYR A 583 17.02 -12.79 -20.85
C TYR A 583 18.06 -11.81 -21.42
N TYR A 584 17.64 -10.55 -21.61
CA TYR A 584 18.49 -9.44 -21.99
C TYR A 584 17.99 -8.14 -21.36
N PHE A 585 18.90 -7.33 -20.82
CA PHE A 585 18.61 -5.98 -20.34
C PHE A 585 19.82 -5.07 -20.58
N ASP A 586 19.64 -4.02 -21.37
CA ASP A 586 20.59 -2.92 -21.58
C ASP A 586 22.06 -3.35 -21.77
N GLY A 587 22.29 -4.34 -22.64
CA GLY A 587 23.62 -4.87 -22.97
C GLY A 587 24.09 -6.04 -22.10
N ALA A 588 23.38 -6.37 -21.02
CA ALA A 588 23.60 -7.59 -20.25
C ALA A 588 22.68 -8.72 -20.75
N GLY A 589 23.20 -9.96 -20.77
CA GLY A 589 22.47 -11.13 -21.29
C GLY A 589 22.73 -11.40 -22.77
N THR A 590 21.89 -12.21 -23.40
CA THR A 590 22.03 -12.58 -24.82
C THR A 590 20.97 -11.85 -25.64
N PHE A 591 21.38 -10.98 -26.56
CA PHE A 591 20.43 -10.33 -27.44
C PHE A 591 19.81 -11.35 -28.42
N PRO A 592 18.48 -11.37 -28.62
CA PRO A 592 17.86 -12.31 -29.55
C PRO A 592 18.40 -12.18 -30.98
N ALA A 593 18.43 -13.30 -31.69
CA ALA A 593 18.88 -13.35 -33.09
C ALA A 593 17.71 -13.63 -34.05
N LEU A 594 17.89 -13.28 -35.32
CA LEU A 594 16.95 -13.63 -36.39
C LEU A 594 16.66 -15.14 -36.39
N GLY A 595 15.38 -15.52 -36.36
CA GLY A 595 14.93 -16.91 -36.36
C GLY A 595 15.05 -17.63 -35.01
N MET A 596 15.42 -16.91 -33.95
CA MET A 596 15.37 -17.41 -32.59
C MET A 596 13.94 -17.34 -32.04
N ASP A 597 13.62 -18.30 -31.18
CA ASP A 597 12.41 -18.30 -30.37
C ASP A 597 12.79 -18.39 -28.88
N LEU A 598 12.05 -17.67 -28.05
CA LEU A 598 12.12 -17.76 -26.59
C LEU A 598 10.77 -18.20 -26.07
N VAL A 599 10.77 -19.01 -25.02
CA VAL A 599 9.55 -19.46 -24.32
C VAL A 599 9.52 -18.82 -22.95
N VAL A 600 8.37 -18.28 -22.57
CA VAL A 600 8.11 -17.80 -21.21
C VAL A 600 7.41 -18.89 -20.44
N SER A 601 8.08 -19.42 -19.41
CA SER A 601 7.54 -20.45 -18.53
C SER A 601 7.37 -19.93 -17.11
N SER A 602 6.46 -20.53 -16.36
CA SER A 602 6.31 -20.26 -14.92
C SER A 602 6.21 -21.57 -14.16
N VAL A 603 6.96 -21.68 -13.07
CA VAL A 603 6.85 -22.79 -12.11
C VAL A 603 6.10 -22.27 -10.89
N PRO A 604 4.93 -22.86 -10.56
CA PRO A 604 4.23 -22.54 -9.32
C PRO A 604 5.12 -22.75 -8.11
N GLY A 605 4.96 -21.92 -7.08
CA GLY A 605 5.57 -22.21 -5.79
C GLY A 605 5.01 -23.52 -5.23
N THR A 606 5.86 -24.34 -4.60
CA THR A 606 5.37 -25.50 -3.85
C THR A 606 5.13 -25.10 -2.40
N PRO A 607 4.03 -25.54 -1.75
CA PRO A 607 3.85 -25.31 -0.32
C PRO A 607 5.06 -25.84 0.47
N GLY A 608 5.45 -25.14 1.53
CA GLY A 608 6.45 -25.67 2.45
C GLY A 608 5.89 -26.77 3.34
N GLU A 609 6.72 -27.28 4.25
CA GLU A 609 6.28 -28.35 5.13
C GLU A 609 5.14 -27.88 6.04
N THR A 610 4.13 -28.75 6.16
CA THR A 610 3.05 -28.62 7.13
C THR A 610 3.22 -29.68 8.21
N HIS A 611 3.39 -29.25 9.45
CA HIS A 611 3.44 -30.13 10.61
C HIS A 611 2.11 -30.11 11.34
N THR A 612 1.57 -31.29 11.64
CA THR A 612 0.26 -31.45 12.28
C THR A 612 0.42 -32.13 13.63
N ILE A 613 -0.13 -31.51 14.67
CA ILE A 613 -0.19 -32.05 16.03
C ILE A 613 -1.65 -32.38 16.32
N THR A 614 -1.94 -33.59 16.76
CA THR A 614 -3.29 -33.98 17.21
C THR A 614 -3.25 -34.45 18.66
N PHE A 615 -4.32 -34.18 19.41
CA PHE A 615 -4.46 -34.65 20.78
C PHE A 615 -5.93 -34.66 21.21
N THR A 616 -6.26 -35.51 22.19
CA THR A 616 -7.60 -35.55 22.79
C THR A 616 -7.57 -34.86 24.16
N ALA A 617 -8.49 -33.93 24.37
CA ALA A 617 -8.71 -33.27 25.65
C ALA A 617 -10.00 -33.77 26.29
N ARG A 618 -9.96 -34.06 27.60
CA ARG A 618 -11.11 -34.45 28.42
C ARG A 618 -11.59 -33.29 29.28
N GLY A 619 -12.90 -33.15 29.41
CA GLY A 619 -13.55 -32.17 30.28
C GLY A 619 -13.48 -32.59 31.75
N GLU A 620 -13.01 -31.68 32.60
CA GLU A 620 -12.84 -31.93 34.03
C GLU A 620 -13.78 -31.09 34.90
N ASP A 621 -14.19 -29.91 34.44
CA ASP A 621 -15.15 -29.03 35.12
C ASP A 621 -16.02 -28.33 34.07
N HIS A 622 -17.34 -28.22 34.32
CA HIS A 622 -18.29 -27.54 33.44
C HIS A 622 -17.98 -26.04 33.24
N GLY A 623 -18.36 -25.49 32.08
CA GLY A 623 -18.29 -24.08 31.69
C GLY A 623 -17.38 -23.80 30.49
N ALA A 624 -17.38 -22.53 30.07
CA ALA A 624 -16.60 -22.06 28.92
C ALA A 624 -15.09 -22.22 29.13
N TRP A 625 -14.39 -22.62 28.08
CA TRP A 625 -12.94 -22.75 28.05
C TRP A 625 -12.34 -22.13 26.78
N THR A 626 -11.11 -21.64 26.90
CA THR A 626 -10.29 -21.21 25.76
C THR A 626 -8.92 -21.84 25.90
N ASN A 627 -8.45 -22.49 24.84
CA ASN A 627 -7.14 -23.10 24.76
C ASN A 627 -6.37 -22.51 23.58
N CYS A 628 -5.14 -22.04 23.84
CA CYS A 628 -4.32 -21.39 22.82
C CYS A 628 -2.99 -22.12 22.65
N ALA A 629 -2.62 -22.35 21.40
CA ALA A 629 -1.27 -22.71 21.00
C ALA A 629 -0.45 -21.42 20.81
N LEU A 630 0.75 -21.38 21.36
CA LEU A 630 1.68 -20.26 21.26
C LEU A 630 2.94 -20.75 20.54
N MET A 631 3.34 -20.06 19.48
CA MET A 631 4.50 -20.42 18.66
C MET A 631 5.43 -19.24 18.44
N THR A 632 6.73 -19.46 18.55
CA THR A 632 7.78 -18.55 18.06
C THR A 632 8.55 -19.19 16.91
N SER A 633 9.18 -18.36 16.08
CA SER A 633 10.02 -18.82 14.98
C SER A 633 11.14 -17.83 14.67
N ASP A 634 12.21 -18.30 14.02
CA ASP A 634 13.25 -17.44 13.43
C ASP A 634 12.77 -16.66 12.20
N ARG A 635 11.56 -16.93 11.70
CA ARG A 635 10.98 -16.31 10.50
C ARG A 635 10.04 -15.14 10.76
N PHE A 636 9.67 -14.86 12.01
CA PHE A 636 8.82 -13.71 12.34
C PHE A 636 9.08 -13.19 13.75
N PHE A 637 8.72 -11.93 13.98
CA PHE A 637 8.86 -11.27 15.29
C PHE A 637 7.63 -11.50 16.17
N GLY A 638 7.83 -11.90 17.41
CA GLY A 638 6.78 -12.09 18.41
C GLY A 638 6.34 -13.54 18.60
N THR A 639 5.11 -13.72 19.08
CA THR A 639 4.48 -15.02 19.31
C THR A 639 3.21 -15.11 18.48
N ASN A 640 3.17 -16.09 17.58
CA ASN A 640 1.96 -16.46 16.86
C ASN A 640 1.03 -17.21 17.81
N ILE A 641 -0.24 -16.81 17.87
CA ILE A 641 -1.21 -17.35 18.81
C ILE A 641 -2.49 -17.76 18.07
N ALA A 642 -2.79 -19.06 18.11
CA ALA A 642 -4.04 -19.62 17.65
C ALA A 642 -4.84 -20.13 18.85
N CYS A 643 -6.05 -19.59 19.04
CA CYS A 643 -6.93 -19.94 20.15
C CYS A 643 -8.20 -20.59 19.64
N PHE A 644 -8.66 -21.63 20.35
CA PHE A 644 -9.97 -22.22 20.15
C PHE A 644 -10.76 -22.13 21.46
N SER A 645 -12.05 -21.82 21.37
CA SER A 645 -12.94 -21.74 22.53
C SER A 645 -14.12 -22.69 22.37
N GLY A 646 -14.57 -23.24 23.50
CA GLY A 646 -15.67 -24.18 23.57
C GLY A 646 -16.30 -24.20 24.96
N GLU A 647 -17.12 -25.20 25.22
CA GLU A 647 -17.83 -25.37 26.50
C GLU A 647 -17.80 -26.83 26.97
N VAL A 648 -17.55 -27.04 28.26
CA VAL A 648 -17.85 -28.32 28.91
C VAL A 648 -19.24 -28.20 29.50
N THR A 649 -20.21 -28.97 29.00
CA THR A 649 -21.58 -28.95 29.51
C THR A 649 -21.72 -29.85 30.74
N GLU A 650 -22.79 -29.65 31.50
CA GLU A 650 -23.18 -30.56 32.59
C GLU A 650 -23.42 -32.00 32.11
#